data_AF-A0A661ZFP5-F1
#
_entry.id   AF-A0A661ZFP5-F1
#
_cell.length_a   1.000
_cell.length_b   1.000
_cell.length_c   1.000
_cell.angle_alpha   90.00
_cell.angle_beta   90.00
_cell.angle_gamma   90.00
#
_symmetry.space_group_name_H-M   'P 1'
#
loop_
_entity.id
_entity.type
_entity.pdbx_description
1 polymer ?
#
loop_
_entity_poly.entity_id
_entity_poly.type
_entity_poly.pdbx_seq_one_letter_code
_entity_poly.pdbx_strand_id
1 'polypeptide(L)'
;MNSIQTHLKPEYNDTKGISIQNKCKKQLEINTGNIKTSTLYTVDYEISPENFQKFAENCLKNKITDEVLINKVYDDNKFQSLIAVAQLPGVTDDIGVSAQTALADFLNREIDINVQHIFTQDIYYIENKLSEENLTTIAKAFLGNPLINHINVFTKENGKFDFKPYIPKVEMQTDETVELIDLDISDDELITLSEDKILALSLEEMKKIRTYFKDEKVIAERKNAGLTEKLTDVELEVFAQTWSEHCKHKEFNSEIIYENIATGEKKTINSLFKTYIKGSTDVINEHLKANDNHWLIKVFDDNAGTVRATKDKLFVWKVETHNSPSALDPYGGAITGILGVNRDIMGTGIGGAELMFNTNVLCFGSPNYDKKLLKGQLHPRRIMEGVVDGIEDGGNKSGIPTVNGSVVFDDRFAGKPLVFCGTGGIMPDNYLGRNSWEKPIDINDRIIMAGGRVGKDGIHGATFSSTEINEKSPQSAVQIGSPITQKKLSDFMIIAARRGLIKSSTDNGAGGLSSSVGELAEITGGAIVNLEKVPLKYSGLKPWEIFVSESQERMTIVVEPKNINAFFELAENMEVEVTDIGYFTNSGFLDIRFKDKIIHYLDLDFLHNGVPQKKMIAERKPAKLQEPDDINVEDYNEVLLQLLSSINISSRENIIRKYDHEVKGKSIIKPLMGEQGTSPQDAAVMRLEHDSFEGIAVSNGIMPKFGDIDAY
;
A
#
# COMPACT_ATOMS: atom_id res chain seq x y z
N MET A 1 17.33 -22.42 -23.05
CA MET A 1 16.77 -21.30 -22.29
C MET A 1 17.72 -20.14 -22.48
N ASN A 2 17.22 -19.00 -22.94
CA ASN A 2 18.03 -17.83 -23.23
C ASN A 2 18.18 -17.00 -21.95
N SER A 3 19.40 -16.63 -21.59
CA SER A 3 19.66 -15.79 -20.41
C SER A 3 20.67 -14.69 -20.70
N ILE A 4 20.50 -13.56 -20.02
CA ILE A 4 21.39 -12.41 -20.05
C ILE A 4 21.70 -12.07 -18.60
N GLN A 5 22.98 -12.04 -18.22
CA GLN A 5 23.38 -11.59 -16.90
C GLN A 5 24.15 -10.28 -17.01
N THR A 6 23.72 -9.27 -16.24
CA THR A 6 24.44 -8.00 -16.10
C THR A 6 25.17 -7.98 -14.76
N HIS A 7 26.43 -7.51 -14.77
CA HIS A 7 27.19 -7.32 -13.54
C HIS A 7 28.14 -6.14 -13.67
N LEU A 8 28.48 -5.52 -12.55
CA LEU A 8 29.46 -4.43 -12.52
C LEU A 8 30.83 -4.89 -13.05
N LYS A 9 31.50 -4.02 -13.81
CA LYS A 9 32.88 -4.21 -14.24
C LYS A 9 33.83 -4.26 -13.03
N PRO A 10 34.96 -4.99 -13.11
CA PRO A 10 35.86 -5.19 -11.97
C PRO A 10 36.45 -3.92 -11.35
N GLU A 11 36.55 -2.83 -12.10
CA GLU A 11 37.09 -1.55 -11.65
C GLU A 11 36.12 -0.71 -10.79
N TYR A 12 34.83 -1.03 -10.79
CA TYR A 12 33.84 -0.34 -9.96
C TYR A 12 33.59 -1.08 -8.65
N ASN A 13 33.42 -0.31 -7.57
CA ASN A 13 33.06 -0.86 -6.27
C ASN A 13 31.58 -1.25 -6.26
N ASP A 14 31.30 -2.50 -5.91
CA ASP A 14 29.94 -2.98 -5.69
C ASP A 14 29.43 -2.51 -4.33
N THR A 15 28.82 -1.33 -4.29
CA THR A 15 28.32 -0.73 -3.05
C THR A 15 27.19 -1.55 -2.40
N LYS A 16 26.33 -2.21 -3.20
CA LYS A 16 25.28 -3.13 -2.72
C LYS A 16 25.94 -4.33 -2.03
N GLY A 17 26.92 -4.96 -2.68
CA GLY A 17 27.71 -6.06 -2.11
C GLY A 17 28.44 -5.67 -0.83
N ILE A 18 29.11 -4.52 -0.80
CA ILE A 18 29.80 -3.99 0.40
C ILE A 18 28.82 -3.73 1.54
N SER A 19 27.64 -3.17 1.25
CA SER A 19 26.60 -2.93 2.26
C SER A 19 26.14 -4.25 2.90
N ILE A 20 25.84 -5.26 2.08
CA ILE A 20 25.43 -6.59 2.55
C ILE A 20 26.54 -7.26 3.37
N GLN A 21 27.79 -7.20 2.90
CA GLN A 21 28.96 -7.72 3.61
C GLN A 21 29.06 -7.11 5.02
N ASN A 22 28.89 -5.79 5.12
CA ASN A 22 28.92 -5.08 6.40
C ASN A 22 27.74 -5.48 7.30
N LYS A 23 26.53 -5.67 6.75
CA LYS A 23 25.36 -6.17 7.50
C LYS A 23 25.62 -7.58 8.04
N CYS A 24 26.10 -8.50 7.19
CA CYS A 24 26.42 -9.87 7.58
C CYS A 24 27.43 -9.92 8.72
N LYS A 25 28.52 -9.15 8.61
CA LYS A 25 29.57 -9.10 9.63
C LYS A 25 29.07 -8.50 10.95
N LYS A 26 28.34 -7.38 10.90
CA LYS A 26 27.91 -6.64 12.10
C LYS A 26 26.71 -7.26 12.82
N GLN A 27 25.81 -7.92 12.09
CA GLN A 27 24.51 -8.33 12.62
C GLN A 27 24.36 -9.85 12.74
N LEU A 28 25.04 -10.62 11.87
CA LEU A 28 25.00 -12.10 11.92
C LEU A 28 26.33 -12.71 12.36
N GLU A 29 27.38 -11.90 12.51
CA GLU A 29 28.76 -12.35 12.78
C GLU A 29 29.28 -13.34 11.71
N ILE A 30 28.70 -13.34 10.51
CA ILE A 30 29.11 -14.20 9.40
C ILE A 30 30.12 -13.46 8.53
N ASN A 31 31.31 -14.05 8.37
CA ASN A 31 32.33 -13.53 7.45
C ASN A 31 32.10 -14.05 6.02
N THR A 32 31.51 -13.21 5.18
CA THR A 32 31.24 -13.51 3.76
C THR A 32 32.47 -13.37 2.86
N GLY A 33 33.53 -12.69 3.31
CA GLY A 33 34.52 -12.11 2.40
C GLY A 33 33.84 -11.06 1.51
N ASN A 34 34.33 -10.84 0.30
CA ASN A 34 33.70 -9.95 -0.66
C ASN A 34 32.38 -10.53 -1.21
N ILE A 35 31.41 -9.66 -1.46
CA ILE A 35 30.16 -10.01 -2.12
C ILE A 35 30.09 -9.26 -3.45
N LYS A 36 29.78 -9.99 -4.52
CA LYS A 36 29.48 -9.41 -5.84
C LYS A 36 28.02 -9.66 -6.18
N THR A 37 27.34 -8.63 -6.63
CA THR A 37 25.95 -8.61 -7.04
C THR A 37 25.84 -8.59 -8.57
N SER A 38 24.76 -9.15 -9.07
CA SER A 38 24.43 -9.16 -10.50
C SER A 38 22.94 -9.45 -10.67
N THR A 39 22.41 -9.10 -11.83
CA THR A 39 21.02 -9.38 -12.20
C THR A 39 21.01 -10.32 -13.40
N LEU A 40 20.21 -11.38 -13.30
CA LEU A 40 20.01 -12.36 -14.35
C LEU A 40 18.61 -12.19 -14.93
N TYR A 41 18.56 -11.99 -16.25
CA TYR A 41 17.33 -11.92 -17.04
C TYR A 41 17.18 -13.25 -17.78
N THR A 42 16.09 -13.95 -17.53
CA THR A 42 15.69 -15.14 -18.29
C THR A 42 14.65 -14.73 -19.31
N VAL A 43 14.93 -14.99 -20.59
CA VAL A 43 14.08 -14.56 -21.71
C VAL A 43 13.41 -15.78 -22.34
N ASP A 44 12.10 -15.87 -22.13
CA ASP A 44 11.20 -16.86 -22.69
C ASP A 44 10.35 -16.25 -23.81
N TYR A 45 11.06 -15.76 -24.84
CA TYR A 45 10.49 -15.18 -26.04
C TYR A 45 11.34 -15.59 -27.25
N GLU A 46 10.70 -15.78 -28.40
CA GLU A 46 11.40 -16.13 -29.63
C GLU A 46 12.14 -14.91 -30.19
N ILE A 47 13.47 -14.98 -30.21
CA ILE A 47 14.33 -13.91 -30.68
C ILE A 47 15.54 -14.49 -31.43
N SER A 48 15.94 -13.84 -32.52
CA SER A 48 17.13 -14.26 -33.27
C SER A 48 18.40 -14.05 -32.43
N PRO A 49 19.44 -14.90 -32.59
CA PRO A 49 20.68 -14.74 -31.82
C PRO A 49 21.33 -13.35 -31.96
N GLU A 50 21.24 -12.75 -33.16
CA GLU A 50 21.76 -11.40 -33.42
C GLU A 50 20.98 -10.33 -32.64
N ASN A 51 19.65 -10.39 -32.67
CA ASN A 51 18.81 -9.44 -31.93
C ASN A 51 18.95 -9.65 -30.42
N PHE A 52 19.13 -10.89 -29.95
CA PHE A 52 19.34 -11.18 -28.55
C PHE A 52 20.63 -10.56 -28.00
N GLN A 53 21.73 -10.68 -28.76
CA GLN A 53 23.00 -10.01 -28.43
C GLN A 53 22.83 -8.49 -28.39
N LYS A 54 22.18 -7.91 -29.41
CA LYS A 54 21.98 -6.45 -29.50
C LYS A 54 21.06 -5.94 -28.38
N PHE A 55 20.02 -6.67 -28.03
CA PHE A 55 19.12 -6.34 -26.92
C PHE A 55 19.89 -6.32 -25.59
N ALA A 56 20.71 -7.33 -25.33
CA ALA A 56 21.56 -7.38 -24.14
C ALA A 56 22.50 -6.16 -24.03
N GLU A 57 23.19 -5.82 -25.11
CA GLU A 57 24.20 -4.75 -25.14
C GLU A 57 23.61 -3.33 -25.18
N ASN A 58 22.45 -3.15 -25.82
CA ASN A 58 21.89 -1.82 -26.05
C ASN A 58 20.77 -1.44 -25.07
N CYS A 59 20.05 -2.42 -24.51
CA CYS A 59 18.87 -2.17 -23.69
C CYS A 59 19.10 -2.52 -22.22
N LEU A 60 19.75 -3.65 -21.91
CA LEU A 60 19.90 -4.11 -20.53
C LEU A 60 21.21 -3.68 -19.86
N LYS A 61 22.29 -3.58 -20.64
CA LYS A 61 23.62 -3.23 -20.13
C LYS A 61 23.73 -1.73 -19.87
N ASN A 62 24.14 -1.34 -18.66
CA ASN A 62 24.67 -0.01 -18.45
C ASN A 62 26.04 0.11 -19.13
N LYS A 63 26.13 0.93 -20.19
CA LYS A 63 27.35 1.08 -21.02
C LYS A 63 28.59 1.47 -20.21
N ILE A 64 28.41 2.23 -19.14
CA ILE A 64 29.50 2.75 -18.32
C ILE A 64 29.94 1.70 -17.31
N THR A 65 29.01 1.14 -16.54
CA THR A 65 29.34 0.37 -15.32
C THR A 65 29.34 -1.14 -15.51
N ASP A 66 28.64 -1.66 -16.52
CA ASP A 66 28.30 -3.08 -16.56
C ASP A 66 28.99 -3.84 -17.70
N GLU A 67 29.23 -5.12 -17.44
CA GLU A 67 29.46 -6.15 -18.46
C GLU A 67 28.22 -7.03 -18.57
N VAL A 68 28.12 -7.73 -19.71
CA VAL A 68 26.99 -8.63 -19.99
C VAL A 68 27.49 -10.01 -20.39
N LEU A 69 26.84 -11.04 -19.84
CA LEU A 69 27.08 -12.44 -20.18
C LEU A 69 25.81 -13.02 -20.79
N ILE A 70 25.95 -13.71 -21.92
CA ILE A 70 24.83 -14.30 -22.64
C ILE A 70 24.92 -15.82 -22.56
N ASN A 71 23.82 -16.46 -22.13
CA ASN A 71 23.70 -17.91 -21.93
C ASN A 71 24.82 -18.49 -21.05
N LYS A 72 25.34 -17.66 -20.15
CA LYS A 72 26.41 -17.97 -19.21
C LYS A 72 26.11 -17.28 -17.90
N VAL A 73 26.64 -17.86 -16.84
CA VAL A 73 26.58 -17.32 -15.49
C VAL A 73 27.98 -16.87 -15.12
N TYR A 74 28.09 -15.74 -14.41
CA TYR A 74 29.37 -15.23 -13.92
C TYR A 74 30.03 -16.31 -13.06
N ASP A 75 31.25 -16.67 -13.41
CA ASP A 75 32.02 -17.70 -12.75
C ASP A 75 33.46 -17.23 -12.62
N ASP A 76 33.78 -16.71 -11.45
CA ASP A 76 35.14 -16.41 -11.01
C ASP A 76 35.51 -17.42 -9.92
N ASN A 77 36.71 -17.99 -10.00
CA ASN A 77 37.24 -18.95 -9.04
C ASN A 77 37.38 -18.37 -7.62
N LYS A 78 37.29 -17.04 -7.45
CA LYS A 78 37.28 -16.39 -6.15
C LYS A 78 36.02 -16.66 -5.32
N PHE A 79 34.86 -16.79 -5.96
CA PHE A 79 33.59 -16.96 -5.24
C PHE A 79 33.26 -18.42 -5.03
N GLN A 80 32.93 -18.78 -3.78
CA GLN A 80 32.71 -20.17 -3.37
C GLN A 80 31.25 -20.46 -3.02
N SER A 81 30.43 -19.44 -2.77
CA SER A 81 29.00 -19.58 -2.50
C SER A 81 28.17 -18.61 -3.35
N LEU A 82 26.91 -18.96 -3.58
CA LEU A 82 25.97 -18.20 -4.41
C LEU A 82 24.60 -18.21 -3.75
N ILE A 83 23.94 -17.06 -3.72
CA ILE A 83 22.52 -16.93 -3.37
C ILE A 83 21.80 -16.35 -4.58
N ALA A 84 20.73 -17.01 -5.01
CA ALA A 84 19.84 -16.54 -6.07
C ALA A 84 18.48 -16.23 -5.46
N VAL A 85 17.95 -15.04 -5.76
CA VAL A 85 16.66 -14.56 -5.29
C VAL A 85 15.82 -14.21 -6.51
N ALA A 86 14.67 -14.85 -6.66
CA ALA A 86 13.72 -14.61 -7.73
C ALA A 86 12.33 -14.34 -7.15
N GLN A 87 11.44 -13.74 -7.92
CA GLN A 87 10.03 -13.65 -7.53
C GLN A 87 9.36 -15.04 -7.55
N LEU A 88 8.41 -15.28 -6.65
CA LEU A 88 7.54 -16.45 -6.70
C LEU A 88 6.54 -16.35 -7.87
N PRO A 89 5.97 -17.46 -8.36
CA PRO A 89 4.90 -17.43 -9.35
C PRO A 89 3.74 -16.54 -8.89
N GLY A 90 3.33 -15.60 -9.75
CA GLY A 90 2.25 -14.65 -9.50
C GLY A 90 2.66 -13.36 -8.79
N VAL A 91 3.90 -13.26 -8.32
CA VAL A 91 4.46 -12.01 -7.81
C VAL A 91 4.93 -11.14 -8.99
N THR A 92 4.56 -9.85 -8.96
CA THR A 92 4.96 -8.89 -10.00
C THR A 92 6.47 -8.66 -10.00
N ASP A 93 7.08 -8.79 -11.19
CA ASP A 93 8.49 -8.49 -11.45
C ASP A 93 8.60 -7.24 -12.33
N ASP A 94 8.61 -6.06 -11.69
CA ASP A 94 8.65 -4.76 -12.38
C ASP A 94 9.86 -4.61 -13.31
N ILE A 95 11.02 -5.18 -12.94
CA ILE A 95 12.24 -5.13 -13.75
C ILE A 95 12.06 -6.00 -14.99
N GLY A 96 11.49 -7.20 -14.85
CA GLY A 96 11.17 -8.10 -15.95
C GLY A 96 10.19 -7.48 -16.93
N VAL A 97 9.12 -6.86 -16.42
CA VAL A 97 8.13 -6.12 -17.23
C VAL A 97 8.79 -4.95 -17.97
N SER A 98 9.59 -4.15 -17.28
CA SER A 98 10.29 -3.02 -17.91
C SER A 98 11.27 -3.47 -19.00
N ALA A 99 11.99 -4.58 -18.77
CA ALA A 99 12.87 -5.18 -19.75
C ALA A 99 12.09 -5.71 -20.97
N GLN A 100 10.88 -6.24 -20.77
CA GLN A 100 10.01 -6.70 -21.85
C GLN A 100 9.48 -5.53 -22.70
N THR A 101 9.08 -4.41 -22.07
CA THR A 101 8.73 -3.19 -22.81
C THR A 101 9.91 -2.72 -23.66
N ALA A 102 11.12 -2.66 -23.07
CA ALA A 102 12.33 -2.30 -23.82
C ALA A 102 12.63 -3.28 -24.98
N LEU A 103 12.27 -4.56 -24.84
CA LEU A 103 12.39 -5.53 -25.91
C LEU A 103 11.40 -5.26 -27.06
N ALA A 104 10.15 -4.95 -26.73
CA ALA A 104 9.11 -4.60 -27.71
C ALA A 104 9.53 -3.39 -28.54
N ASP A 105 9.99 -2.33 -27.87
CA ASP A 105 10.52 -1.12 -28.51
C ASP A 105 11.73 -1.42 -29.40
N PHE A 106 12.68 -2.20 -28.88
CA PHE A 106 13.90 -2.58 -29.60
C PHE A 106 13.60 -3.37 -30.88
N LEU A 107 12.64 -4.29 -30.83
CA LEU A 107 12.22 -5.07 -31.98
C LEU A 107 11.28 -4.29 -32.91
N ASN A 108 10.76 -3.14 -32.45
CA ASN A 108 9.68 -2.38 -33.09
C ASN A 108 8.50 -3.30 -33.42
N ARG A 109 8.07 -4.07 -32.41
CA ARG A 109 6.99 -5.06 -32.50
C ARG A 109 6.16 -5.01 -31.23
N GLU A 110 4.85 -5.13 -31.39
CA GLU A 110 3.98 -5.39 -30.26
C GLU A 110 4.31 -6.77 -29.68
N ILE A 111 4.65 -6.78 -28.40
CA ILE A 111 4.71 -7.97 -27.57
C ILE A 111 3.50 -7.86 -26.65
N ASP A 112 2.75 -8.95 -26.52
CA ASP A 112 1.65 -9.00 -25.57
C ASP A 112 2.18 -8.76 -24.16
N ILE A 113 2.02 -7.54 -23.65
CA ILE A 113 2.43 -7.17 -22.31
C ILE A 113 1.62 -7.91 -21.24
N ASN A 114 0.50 -8.54 -21.63
CA ASN A 114 -0.28 -9.33 -20.71
C ASN A 114 0.40 -10.64 -20.34
N VAL A 115 1.35 -11.10 -21.15
CA VAL A 115 2.12 -12.32 -20.91
C VAL A 115 3.54 -11.92 -20.55
N GLN A 116 3.99 -12.30 -19.35
CA GLN A 116 5.38 -12.06 -18.96
C GLN A 116 6.30 -13.06 -19.67
N HIS A 117 7.30 -12.53 -20.37
CA HIS A 117 8.30 -13.24 -21.14
C HIS A 117 9.72 -13.05 -20.60
N ILE A 118 9.97 -12.01 -19.81
CA ILE A 118 11.27 -11.74 -19.20
C ILE A 118 11.14 -11.78 -17.69
N PHE A 119 11.98 -12.58 -17.04
CA PHE A 119 11.98 -12.81 -15.60
C PHE A 119 13.34 -12.47 -15.02
N THR A 120 13.37 -11.80 -13.87
CA THR A 120 14.61 -11.38 -13.22
C THR A 120 14.94 -12.20 -11.98
N GLN A 121 16.24 -12.35 -11.74
CA GLN A 121 16.79 -12.92 -10.51
C GLN A 121 17.98 -12.08 -10.06
N ASP A 122 18.00 -11.70 -8.79
CA ASP A 122 19.17 -11.13 -8.15
C ASP A 122 20.12 -12.26 -7.73
N ILE A 123 21.38 -12.17 -8.15
CA ILE A 123 22.40 -13.16 -7.85
C ILE A 123 23.51 -12.51 -7.01
N TYR A 124 23.82 -13.14 -5.88
CA TYR A 124 24.83 -12.72 -4.91
C TYR A 124 25.93 -13.77 -4.84
N TYR A 125 27.11 -13.45 -5.36
CA TYR A 125 28.31 -14.27 -5.26
C TYR A 125 29.08 -13.91 -3.99
N ILE A 126 29.42 -14.92 -3.20
CA ILE A 126 30.06 -14.77 -1.89
C ILE A 126 31.44 -15.44 -1.94
N GLU A 127 32.48 -14.68 -1.57
CA GLU A 127 33.88 -15.12 -1.66
C GLU A 127 34.13 -16.36 -0.81
N ASN A 128 33.69 -16.33 0.44
CA ASN A 128 33.91 -17.44 1.35
C ASN A 128 32.93 -18.60 1.11
N LYS A 129 33.42 -19.82 1.32
CA LYS A 129 32.58 -21.02 1.34
C LYS A 129 31.77 -21.04 2.63
N LEU A 130 30.45 -20.93 2.54
CA LEU A 130 29.54 -20.94 3.69
C LEU A 130 28.66 -22.20 3.70
N SER A 131 28.14 -22.54 4.88
CA SER A 131 27.13 -23.58 5.02
C SER A 131 25.79 -23.13 4.43
N GLU A 132 24.96 -24.08 4.01
CA GLU A 132 23.59 -23.83 3.54
C GLU A 132 22.76 -23.05 4.57
N GLU A 133 22.92 -23.37 5.85
CA GLU A 133 22.27 -22.68 6.97
C GLU A 133 22.66 -21.19 7.02
N ASN A 134 23.96 -20.88 6.91
CA ASN A 134 24.44 -19.50 6.91
C ASN A 134 23.96 -18.73 5.68
N LEU A 135 23.98 -19.36 4.50
CA LEU A 135 23.48 -18.75 3.26
C LEU A 135 21.98 -18.47 3.35
N THR A 136 21.21 -19.42 3.87
CA THR A 136 19.77 -19.27 4.08
C THR A 136 19.47 -18.16 5.09
N THR A 137 20.25 -18.08 6.16
CA THR A 137 20.13 -17.01 7.17
C THR A 137 20.40 -15.64 6.55
N ILE A 138 21.49 -15.48 5.79
CA ILE A 138 21.81 -14.24 5.08
C ILE A 138 20.67 -13.88 4.11
N ALA A 139 20.21 -14.85 3.32
CA ALA A 139 19.19 -14.61 2.32
C ALA A 139 17.89 -14.09 2.95
N LYS A 140 17.39 -14.78 3.99
CA LYS A 140 16.15 -14.42 4.69
C LYS A 140 16.27 -13.15 5.53
N ALA A 141 17.48 -12.78 5.94
CA ALA A 141 17.72 -11.58 6.74
C ALA A 141 17.83 -10.31 5.88
N PHE A 142 18.51 -10.39 4.72
CA PHE A 142 18.93 -9.19 3.99
C PHE A 142 18.64 -9.19 2.49
N LEU A 143 18.37 -10.33 1.86
CA LEU A 143 18.37 -10.43 0.39
C LEU A 143 17.00 -10.70 -0.22
N GLY A 144 16.15 -11.45 0.47
CA GLY A 144 14.83 -11.81 -0.01
C GLY A 144 13.85 -12.10 1.11
N ASN A 145 12.58 -11.84 0.83
CA ASN A 145 11.45 -12.19 1.67
C ASN A 145 10.89 -13.56 1.21
N PRO A 146 10.99 -14.63 2.02
CA PRO A 146 10.47 -15.95 1.66
C PRO A 146 8.98 -16.01 1.32
N LEU A 147 8.21 -14.99 1.68
CA LEU A 147 6.79 -14.90 1.37
C LEU A 147 6.51 -14.56 -0.09
N ILE A 148 7.45 -13.90 -0.75
CA ILE A 148 7.31 -13.41 -2.13
C ILE A 148 8.47 -13.82 -3.03
N ASN A 149 9.58 -14.29 -2.46
CA ASN A 149 10.76 -14.67 -3.19
C ASN A 149 11.05 -16.16 -3.09
N HIS A 150 11.37 -16.75 -4.24
CA HIS A 150 12.04 -18.04 -4.35
C HIS A 150 13.54 -17.83 -4.11
N ILE A 151 14.06 -18.44 -3.05
CA ILE A 151 15.46 -18.31 -2.63
C ILE A 151 16.16 -19.66 -2.83
N ASN A 152 17.24 -19.65 -3.59
CA ASN A 152 18.13 -20.80 -3.71
C ASN A 152 19.53 -20.42 -3.26
N VAL A 153 20.17 -21.35 -2.58
CA VAL A 153 21.55 -21.19 -2.11
C VAL A 153 22.38 -22.32 -2.67
N PHE A 154 23.60 -22.01 -3.07
CA PHE A 154 24.51 -22.95 -3.69
C PHE A 154 25.91 -22.75 -3.14
N THR A 155 26.65 -23.84 -3.09
CA THR A 155 28.07 -23.83 -2.76
C THR A 155 28.82 -24.57 -3.87
N LYS A 156 30.00 -24.08 -4.22
CA LYS A 156 30.78 -24.59 -5.33
C LYS A 156 31.24 -26.02 -5.05
N GLU A 157 30.94 -26.94 -5.96
CA GLU A 157 31.41 -28.33 -5.96
C GLU A 157 32.16 -28.61 -7.26
N ASN A 158 33.31 -29.27 -7.18
CA ASN A 158 34.19 -29.54 -8.32
C ASN A 158 34.48 -28.29 -9.20
N GLY A 159 34.55 -27.11 -8.56
CA GLY A 159 34.86 -25.86 -9.23
C GLY A 159 33.71 -25.27 -10.05
N LYS A 160 32.45 -25.71 -9.87
CA LYS A 160 31.27 -25.13 -10.53
C LYS A 160 30.08 -24.99 -9.57
N PHE A 161 29.19 -24.05 -9.89
CA PHE A 161 27.86 -23.97 -9.27
C PHE A 161 26.88 -24.82 -10.08
N ASP A 162 26.10 -25.69 -9.44
CA ASP A 162 24.95 -26.35 -10.06
C ASP A 162 23.72 -25.43 -10.03
N PHE A 163 23.90 -24.23 -10.59
CA PHE A 163 22.86 -23.21 -10.65
C PHE A 163 22.17 -23.25 -12.01
N LYS A 164 20.84 -23.22 -12.00
CA LYS A 164 20.00 -23.07 -13.19
C LYS A 164 19.05 -21.89 -13.00
N PRO A 165 18.83 -21.09 -14.05
CA PRO A 165 17.83 -20.02 -13.98
C PRO A 165 16.44 -20.57 -13.62
N TYR A 166 15.71 -19.81 -12.80
CA TYR A 166 14.36 -20.12 -12.36
C TYR A 166 13.36 -19.24 -13.12
N ILE A 167 12.30 -19.85 -13.65
CA ILE A 167 11.20 -19.13 -14.28
C ILE A 167 9.93 -19.34 -13.42
N PRO A 168 9.37 -18.26 -12.85
CA PRO A 168 8.16 -18.33 -12.04
C PRO A 168 6.88 -18.38 -12.89
N LYS A 169 6.74 -19.38 -13.76
CA LYS A 169 5.50 -19.54 -14.56
C LYS A 169 4.35 -20.04 -13.68
N VAL A 170 3.23 -19.33 -13.73
CA VAL A 170 1.97 -19.79 -13.14
C VAL A 170 1.25 -20.67 -14.15
N GLU A 171 1.21 -21.98 -13.90
CA GLU A 171 0.34 -22.91 -14.61
C GLU A 171 -0.83 -23.28 -13.69
N MET A 172 -1.84 -22.41 -13.61
CA MET A 172 -3.07 -22.68 -12.86
C MET A 172 -4.28 -22.64 -13.78
N GLN A 173 -5.15 -23.65 -13.68
CA GLN A 173 -6.47 -23.62 -14.30
C GLN A 173 -7.34 -22.59 -13.59
N THR A 174 -8.19 -21.89 -14.33
CA THR A 174 -9.17 -20.97 -13.75
C THR A 174 -10.07 -21.71 -12.76
N ASP A 175 -10.12 -21.25 -11.52
CA ASP A 175 -11.08 -21.72 -10.52
C ASP A 175 -12.33 -20.85 -10.59
N GLU A 176 -13.41 -21.43 -11.11
CA GLU A 176 -14.68 -20.73 -11.32
C GLU A 176 -15.69 -21.06 -10.22
N THR A 177 -15.23 -21.68 -9.13
CA THR A 177 -16.09 -22.16 -8.05
C THR A 177 -16.66 -20.99 -7.25
N VAL A 178 -17.97 -20.99 -7.08
CA VAL A 178 -18.71 -20.12 -6.15
C VAL A 178 -19.37 -21.03 -5.14
N GLU A 179 -18.94 -20.94 -3.88
CA GLU A 179 -19.46 -21.77 -2.79
C GLU A 179 -20.81 -21.23 -2.29
N LEU A 180 -21.76 -22.12 -2.01
CA LEU A 180 -23.01 -21.78 -1.33
C LEU A 180 -22.88 -22.09 0.16
N ILE A 181 -23.08 -21.06 0.99
CA ILE A 181 -22.92 -21.10 2.43
C ILE A 181 -24.30 -21.03 3.08
N ASP A 182 -24.55 -21.98 3.98
CA ASP A 182 -25.76 -22.03 4.79
C ASP A 182 -25.48 -21.39 6.14
N LEU A 183 -26.20 -20.31 6.45
CA LEU A 183 -26.10 -19.65 7.76
C LEU A 183 -27.13 -20.20 8.76
N ASP A 184 -28.00 -21.15 8.38
CA ASP A 184 -28.92 -21.79 9.32
C ASP A 184 -28.24 -22.88 10.17
N ILE A 185 -27.18 -22.46 10.84
CA ILE A 185 -26.33 -23.26 11.73
C ILE A 185 -26.38 -22.67 13.15
N SER A 186 -25.86 -23.40 14.13
CA SER A 186 -25.82 -22.94 15.52
C SER A 186 -24.90 -21.72 15.70
N ASP A 187 -25.06 -21.00 16.82
CA ASP A 187 -24.24 -19.82 17.11
C ASP A 187 -22.74 -20.16 17.24
N ASP A 188 -22.39 -21.33 17.78
CA ASP A 188 -21.00 -21.81 17.87
C ASP A 188 -20.42 -22.12 16.49
N GLU A 189 -21.24 -22.66 15.58
CA GLU A 189 -20.83 -22.91 14.19
C GLU A 189 -20.68 -21.61 13.39
N LEU A 190 -21.47 -20.57 13.67
CA LEU A 190 -21.28 -19.25 13.06
C LEU A 190 -19.95 -18.61 13.46
N ILE A 191 -19.57 -18.73 14.74
CA ILE A 191 -18.26 -18.26 15.23
C ILE A 191 -17.15 -19.03 14.52
N THR A 192 -17.25 -20.37 14.49
CA THR A 192 -16.26 -21.23 13.84
C THR A 192 -16.11 -20.88 12.36
N LEU A 193 -17.21 -20.65 11.64
CA LEU A 193 -17.18 -20.23 10.24
C LEU A 193 -16.45 -18.89 10.04
N SER A 194 -16.69 -17.92 10.93
CA SER A 194 -16.02 -16.61 10.90
C SER A 194 -14.51 -16.72 11.15
N GLU A 195 -14.10 -17.59 12.07
CA GLU A 195 -12.69 -17.87 12.38
C GLU A 195 -11.99 -18.63 11.23
N ASP A 196 -12.61 -19.70 10.72
CA ASP A 196 -12.02 -20.56 9.68
C ASP A 196 -11.85 -19.83 8.34
N LYS A 197 -12.78 -18.92 8.00
CA LYS A 197 -12.70 -18.08 6.79
C LYS A 197 -12.04 -16.71 7.02
N ILE A 198 -11.58 -16.40 8.23
CA ILE A 198 -10.87 -15.13 8.56
C ILE A 198 -11.74 -13.89 8.26
N LEU A 199 -13.04 -14.00 8.52
CA LEU A 199 -14.01 -12.93 8.22
C LEU A 199 -13.96 -11.78 9.23
N ALA A 200 -13.48 -12.05 10.45
CA ALA A 200 -13.48 -11.11 11.58
C ALA A 200 -14.87 -10.51 11.90
N LEU A 201 -15.95 -11.24 11.57
CA LEU A 201 -17.33 -10.89 11.90
C LEU A 201 -17.67 -11.44 13.29
N SER A 202 -18.23 -10.60 14.13
CA SER A 202 -18.78 -10.97 15.44
C SER A 202 -20.05 -11.81 15.31
N LEU A 203 -20.42 -12.51 16.39
CA LEU A 203 -21.65 -13.29 16.42
C LEU A 203 -22.90 -12.42 16.15
N GLU A 204 -22.92 -11.17 16.62
CA GLU A 204 -24.04 -10.26 16.38
C GLU A 204 -24.16 -9.89 14.90
N GLU A 205 -23.04 -9.61 14.23
CA GLU A 205 -22.99 -9.34 12.79
C GLU A 205 -23.40 -10.57 11.97
N MET A 206 -22.87 -11.75 12.29
CA MET A 206 -23.25 -13.01 11.63
C MET A 206 -24.75 -13.31 11.79
N LYS A 207 -25.32 -13.06 12.98
CA LYS A 207 -26.76 -13.18 13.21
C LYS A 207 -27.57 -12.19 12.39
N LYS A 208 -27.11 -10.94 12.28
CA LYS A 208 -27.76 -9.90 11.49
C LYS A 208 -27.82 -10.27 10.01
N ILE A 209 -26.71 -10.79 9.46
CA ILE A 209 -26.64 -11.32 8.10
C ILE A 209 -27.59 -12.51 7.95
N ARG A 210 -27.54 -13.49 8.87
CA ARG A 210 -28.47 -14.64 8.87
C ARG A 210 -29.94 -14.22 8.85
N THR A 211 -30.32 -13.24 9.66
CA THR A 211 -31.69 -12.72 9.70
C THR A 211 -32.10 -12.06 8.39
N TYR A 212 -31.19 -11.28 7.76
CA TYR A 212 -31.46 -10.65 6.47
C TYR A 212 -31.72 -11.69 5.36
N PHE A 213 -30.93 -12.76 5.28
CA PHE A 213 -31.13 -13.81 4.27
C PHE A 213 -32.34 -14.71 4.56
N LYS A 214 -32.91 -14.66 5.76
CA LYS A 214 -34.17 -15.35 6.11
C LYS A 214 -35.43 -14.52 5.84
N ASP A 215 -35.28 -13.24 5.49
CA ASP A 215 -36.42 -12.39 5.18
C ASP A 215 -37.11 -12.85 3.87
N GLU A 216 -38.43 -13.05 3.91
CA GLU A 216 -39.20 -13.55 2.77
C GLU A 216 -39.09 -12.64 1.53
N LYS A 217 -38.95 -11.32 1.74
CA LYS A 217 -38.77 -10.35 0.66
C LYS A 217 -37.40 -10.55 0.00
N VAL A 218 -36.34 -10.69 0.80
CA VAL A 218 -34.98 -10.91 0.30
C VAL A 218 -34.91 -12.24 -0.47
N ILE A 219 -35.53 -13.30 0.06
CA ILE A 219 -35.60 -14.60 -0.63
C ILE A 219 -36.32 -14.47 -1.98
N ALA A 220 -37.44 -13.74 -2.05
CA ALA A 220 -38.18 -13.50 -3.29
C ALA A 220 -37.35 -12.70 -4.32
N GLU A 221 -36.66 -11.64 -3.87
CA GLU A 221 -35.78 -10.82 -4.70
C GLU A 221 -34.61 -11.65 -5.28
N ARG A 222 -33.94 -12.45 -4.44
CA ARG A 222 -32.87 -13.36 -4.86
C ARG A 222 -33.35 -14.39 -5.88
N LYS A 223 -34.52 -14.99 -5.65
CA LYS A 223 -35.11 -15.95 -6.57
C LYS A 223 -35.41 -15.32 -7.93
N ASN A 224 -35.86 -14.07 -7.97
CA ASN A 224 -36.07 -13.32 -9.21
C ASN A 224 -34.75 -13.04 -9.94
N ALA A 225 -33.65 -12.85 -9.20
CA ALA A 225 -32.30 -12.74 -9.75
C ALA A 225 -31.66 -14.10 -10.14
N GLY A 226 -32.37 -15.23 -9.95
CA GLY A 226 -31.87 -16.56 -10.26
C GLY A 226 -30.92 -17.15 -9.22
N LEU A 227 -30.86 -16.57 -8.02
CA LEU A 227 -30.06 -17.05 -6.89
C LEU A 227 -30.88 -17.93 -5.93
N THR A 228 -30.17 -18.71 -5.12
CA THR A 228 -30.76 -19.49 -4.03
C THR A 228 -30.94 -18.65 -2.76
N GLU A 229 -31.69 -19.15 -1.77
CA GLU A 229 -31.76 -18.57 -0.43
C GLU A 229 -30.42 -18.59 0.32
N LYS A 230 -29.54 -19.54 -0.04
CA LYS A 230 -28.18 -19.61 0.48
C LYS A 230 -27.34 -18.44 -0.02
N LEU A 231 -26.40 -18.05 0.82
CA LEU A 231 -25.48 -16.96 0.59
C LEU A 231 -24.28 -17.49 -0.21
N THR A 232 -23.71 -16.70 -1.11
CA THR A 232 -22.47 -17.07 -1.83
C THR A 232 -21.24 -16.67 -1.04
N ASP A 233 -20.12 -17.40 -1.18
CA ASP A 233 -18.83 -16.96 -0.62
C ASP A 233 -18.47 -15.51 -1.00
N VAL A 234 -18.76 -15.09 -2.23
CA VAL A 234 -18.60 -13.69 -2.69
C VAL A 234 -19.36 -12.72 -1.78
N GLU A 235 -20.64 -12.98 -1.50
CA GLU A 235 -21.45 -12.12 -0.61
C GLU A 235 -20.91 -12.10 0.82
N LEU A 236 -20.41 -13.22 1.33
CA LEU A 236 -19.91 -13.30 2.71
C LEU A 236 -18.63 -12.50 2.86
N GLU A 237 -17.73 -12.63 1.89
CA GLU A 237 -16.47 -11.92 1.85
C GLU A 237 -16.70 -10.41 1.69
N VAL A 238 -17.66 -9.99 0.85
CA VAL A 238 -18.04 -8.58 0.74
C VAL A 238 -18.56 -8.01 2.06
N PHE A 239 -19.40 -8.75 2.81
CA PHE A 239 -19.80 -8.32 4.16
C PHE A 239 -18.60 -8.24 5.10
N ALA A 240 -17.71 -9.23 5.09
CA ALA A 240 -16.54 -9.26 5.95
C ALA A 240 -15.61 -8.05 5.73
N GLN A 241 -15.36 -7.68 4.47
CA GLN A 241 -14.58 -6.48 4.15
C GLN A 241 -15.35 -5.21 4.54
N THR A 242 -16.60 -5.08 4.10
CA THR A 242 -17.40 -3.86 4.28
C THR A 242 -17.71 -3.59 5.74
N TRP A 243 -17.93 -4.60 6.58
CA TRP A 243 -18.27 -4.45 8.01
C TRP A 243 -17.04 -4.59 8.94
N SER A 244 -15.84 -4.67 8.38
CA SER A 244 -14.60 -4.70 9.16
C SER A 244 -14.41 -3.43 10.01
N GLU A 245 -13.60 -3.51 11.07
CA GLU A 245 -13.23 -2.33 11.86
C GLU A 245 -12.50 -1.31 10.99
N HIS A 246 -11.65 -1.79 10.08
CA HIS A 246 -10.91 -0.96 9.14
C HIS A 246 -11.81 -0.10 8.25
N CYS A 247 -12.91 -0.64 7.71
CA CYS A 247 -13.78 0.07 6.78
C CYS A 247 -14.91 0.87 7.45
N LYS A 248 -15.54 0.35 8.52
CA LYS A 248 -16.66 1.05 9.20
C LYS A 248 -16.25 1.86 10.41
N HIS A 249 -15.00 1.74 10.86
CA HIS A 249 -14.48 2.43 12.05
C HIS A 249 -15.44 2.28 13.24
N LYS A 250 -15.83 1.03 13.55
CA LYS A 250 -16.93 0.74 14.48
C LYS A 250 -16.63 1.23 15.89
N GLU A 251 -15.38 1.29 16.31
CA GLU A 251 -14.96 1.91 17.57
C GLU A 251 -15.18 3.42 17.57
N PHE A 252 -14.78 4.11 16.50
CA PHE A 252 -15.00 5.56 16.35
C PHE A 252 -16.49 5.91 16.21
N ASN A 253 -17.32 4.97 15.75
CA ASN A 253 -18.77 5.11 15.61
C ASN A 253 -19.60 4.47 16.73
N SER A 254 -18.93 3.94 17.76
CA SER A 254 -19.59 3.22 18.85
C SER A 254 -20.41 4.15 19.77
N GLU A 255 -21.36 3.54 20.47
CA GLU A 255 -21.96 4.14 21.66
C GLU A 255 -21.10 3.78 22.88
N ILE A 256 -20.53 4.79 23.54
CA ILE A 256 -19.60 4.62 24.65
C ILE A 256 -20.24 5.15 25.93
N ILE A 257 -20.42 4.29 26.91
CA ILE A 257 -20.75 4.67 28.28
C ILE A 257 -19.43 4.96 29.01
N TYR A 258 -19.15 6.24 29.25
CA TYR A 258 -17.91 6.70 29.87
C TYR A 258 -18.12 7.05 31.35
N GLU A 259 -17.18 6.62 32.19
CA GLU A 259 -17.11 7.01 33.60
C GLU A 259 -15.68 7.45 33.98
N ASN A 260 -15.55 8.62 34.60
CA ASN A 260 -14.34 9.02 35.28
C ASN A 260 -14.43 8.63 36.75
N ILE A 261 -13.63 7.64 37.14
CA ILE A 261 -13.70 7.07 38.50
C ILE A 261 -13.24 8.09 39.56
N ALA A 262 -12.33 8.99 39.21
CA ALA A 262 -11.79 9.97 40.15
C ALA A 262 -12.77 11.10 40.48
N THR A 263 -13.54 11.55 39.48
CA THR A 263 -14.50 12.67 39.63
C THR A 263 -15.94 12.20 39.82
N GLY A 264 -16.25 10.95 39.47
CA GLY A 264 -17.61 10.42 39.41
C GLY A 264 -18.40 10.89 38.18
N GLU A 265 -17.76 11.61 37.24
CA GLU A 265 -18.41 12.08 36.01
C GLU A 265 -18.81 10.89 35.13
N LYS A 266 -20.06 10.89 34.64
CA LYS A 266 -20.56 9.91 33.67
C LYS A 266 -21.14 10.62 32.46
N LYS A 267 -20.86 10.10 31.27
CA LYS A 267 -21.47 10.58 30.02
C LYS A 267 -21.62 9.45 29.01
N THR A 268 -22.62 9.57 28.15
CA THR A 268 -22.75 8.71 26.97
C THR A 268 -22.22 9.48 25.76
N ILE A 269 -21.27 8.91 25.05
CA ILE A 269 -20.72 9.46 23.82
C ILE A 269 -21.27 8.62 22.67
N ASN A 270 -21.93 9.25 21.71
CA ASN A 270 -22.42 8.59 20.50
C ASN A 270 -21.52 8.96 19.32
N SER A 271 -20.65 8.04 18.90
CA SER A 271 -19.57 8.25 17.93
C SER A 271 -18.53 9.29 18.39
N LEU A 272 -17.31 8.83 18.68
CA LEU A 272 -16.16 9.71 18.92
C LEU A 272 -15.88 10.59 17.71
N PHE A 273 -16.00 10.03 16.51
CA PHE A 273 -15.77 10.75 15.25
C PHE A 273 -16.75 11.90 15.07
N LYS A 274 -18.05 11.65 15.17
CA LYS A 274 -19.08 12.70 15.02
C LYS A 274 -18.96 13.75 16.13
N THR A 275 -18.74 13.32 17.37
CA THR A 275 -18.74 14.20 18.54
C THR A 275 -17.52 15.12 18.58
N TYR A 276 -16.31 14.55 18.51
CA TYR A 276 -15.08 15.29 18.82
C TYR A 276 -14.26 15.70 17.60
N ILE A 277 -14.37 14.98 16.47
CA ILE A 277 -13.60 15.28 15.25
C ILE A 277 -14.44 16.13 14.29
N LYS A 278 -15.55 15.57 13.80
CA LYS A 278 -16.45 16.28 12.89
C LYS A 278 -17.11 17.47 13.58
N GLY A 279 -17.66 17.29 14.78
CA GLY A 279 -18.29 18.37 15.54
C GLY A 279 -17.38 19.57 15.79
N SER A 280 -16.12 19.34 16.18
CA SER A 280 -15.14 20.42 16.36
C SER A 280 -14.82 21.14 15.05
N THR A 281 -14.71 20.39 13.95
CA THR A 281 -14.47 20.95 12.62
C THR A 281 -15.66 21.75 12.11
N ASP A 282 -16.88 21.29 12.38
CA ASP A 282 -18.12 21.99 12.01
C ASP A 282 -18.22 23.35 12.71
N VAL A 283 -17.87 23.42 14.01
CA VAL A 283 -17.79 24.70 14.76
C VAL A 283 -16.80 25.66 14.10
N ILE A 284 -15.62 25.17 13.70
CA ILE A 284 -14.62 26.00 12.99
C ILE A 284 -15.16 26.46 11.63
N ASN A 285 -15.80 25.56 10.87
CA ASN A 285 -16.37 25.87 9.57
C ASN A 285 -17.46 26.93 9.64
N GLU A 286 -18.36 26.83 10.62
CA GLU A 286 -19.39 27.84 10.89
C GLU A 286 -18.78 29.19 11.23
N HIS A 287 -17.75 29.22 12.09
CA HIS A 287 -17.04 30.44 12.43
C HIS A 287 -16.36 31.08 11.21
N LEU A 288 -15.69 30.29 10.37
CA LEU A 288 -15.05 30.79 9.14
C LEU A 288 -16.09 31.37 8.17
N LYS A 289 -17.19 30.65 7.91
CA LYS A 289 -18.27 31.11 7.02
C LYS A 289 -18.95 32.38 7.53
N ALA A 290 -19.14 32.52 8.84
CA ALA A 290 -19.67 33.75 9.44
C ALA A 290 -18.78 34.99 9.19
N ASN A 291 -17.50 34.78 8.85
CA ASN A 291 -16.53 35.81 8.51
C ASN A 291 -16.20 35.83 7.01
N ASP A 292 -17.08 35.33 6.13
CA ASP A 292 -16.90 35.27 4.67
C ASP A 292 -15.62 34.51 4.25
N ASN A 293 -15.18 33.56 5.08
CA ASN A 293 -14.03 32.72 4.81
C ASN A 293 -14.47 31.29 4.46
N HIS A 294 -14.32 30.94 3.19
CA HIS A 294 -14.68 29.64 2.64
C HIS A 294 -13.45 28.74 2.43
N TRP A 295 -12.58 28.66 3.43
CA TRP A 295 -11.34 27.89 3.36
C TRP A 295 -11.57 26.38 3.34
N LEU A 296 -12.51 25.85 4.14
CA LEU A 296 -12.86 24.43 4.15
C LEU A 296 -13.78 24.14 2.96
N ILE A 297 -13.36 23.24 2.06
CA ILE A 297 -14.11 22.90 0.84
C ILE A 297 -14.85 21.58 0.99
N LYS A 298 -14.12 20.50 1.27
CA LYS A 298 -14.70 19.17 1.48
C LYS A 298 -13.85 18.42 2.51
N VAL A 299 -14.46 18.08 3.64
CA VAL A 299 -13.79 17.40 4.76
C VAL A 299 -14.68 16.25 5.21
N PHE A 300 -14.08 15.07 5.44
CA PHE A 300 -14.75 13.84 5.92
C PHE A 300 -15.75 13.17 4.97
N ASP A 301 -15.91 13.66 3.74
CA ASP A 301 -16.88 13.14 2.75
C ASP A 301 -16.19 12.62 1.46
N ASP A 302 -14.87 12.36 1.52
CA ASP A 302 -14.05 11.90 0.39
C ASP A 302 -12.76 11.21 0.91
N ASN A 303 -11.96 10.66 0.00
CA ASN A 303 -10.72 9.92 0.30
C ASN A 303 -9.69 10.82 1.02
N ALA A 304 -9.73 12.13 0.76
CA ALA A 304 -8.86 13.12 1.39
C ALA A 304 -9.61 14.43 1.72
N GLY A 305 -9.06 15.18 2.69
CA GLY A 305 -9.54 16.51 3.04
C GLY A 305 -9.06 17.56 2.04
N THR A 306 -9.97 18.43 1.61
CA THR A 306 -9.69 19.48 0.62
C THR A 306 -9.98 20.87 1.20
N VAL A 307 -9.01 21.77 1.09
CA VAL A 307 -9.11 23.17 1.50
C VAL A 307 -8.69 24.11 0.37
N ARG A 308 -9.13 25.37 0.40
CA ARG A 308 -8.74 26.38 -0.57
C ARG A 308 -7.29 26.82 -0.32
N ALA A 309 -6.43 26.71 -1.34
CA ALA A 309 -5.04 27.15 -1.27
C ALA A 309 -4.86 28.54 -1.88
N THR A 310 -5.47 28.77 -3.04
CA THR A 310 -5.52 30.07 -3.74
C THR A 310 -6.94 30.31 -4.25
N LYS A 311 -7.15 31.39 -5.00
CA LYS A 311 -8.46 31.67 -5.61
C LYS A 311 -8.96 30.53 -6.50
N ASP A 312 -8.06 29.86 -7.22
CA ASP A 312 -8.33 28.89 -8.28
C ASP A 312 -7.77 27.48 -8.00
N LYS A 313 -7.18 27.26 -6.82
CA LYS A 313 -6.56 25.99 -6.44
C LYS A 313 -6.93 25.54 -5.05
N LEU A 314 -6.95 24.23 -4.93
CA LEU A 314 -7.23 23.50 -3.70
C LEU A 314 -5.98 22.74 -3.28
N PHE A 315 -5.77 22.69 -1.97
CA PHE A 315 -4.83 21.78 -1.34
C PHE A 315 -5.58 20.55 -0.84
N VAL A 316 -5.08 19.38 -1.19
CA VAL A 316 -5.64 18.08 -0.83
C VAL A 316 -4.66 17.39 0.11
N TRP A 317 -5.16 16.89 1.23
CA TRP A 317 -4.35 16.35 2.31
C TRP A 317 -4.92 15.07 2.90
N LYS A 318 -4.06 14.07 3.06
CA LYS A 318 -4.39 12.80 3.72
C LYS A 318 -3.17 12.22 4.41
N VAL A 319 -3.42 11.54 5.52
CA VAL A 319 -2.46 10.72 6.24
C VAL A 319 -3.14 9.39 6.56
N GLU A 320 -2.42 8.30 6.34
CA GLU A 320 -2.83 6.93 6.63
C GLU A 320 -1.80 6.21 7.50
N THR A 321 -2.12 4.99 7.92
CA THR A 321 -1.18 4.12 8.65
C THR A 321 -1.10 2.75 8.02
N HIS A 322 0.07 2.13 8.07
CA HIS A 322 0.27 0.79 7.53
C HIS A 322 1.02 -0.14 8.51
N ASN A 323 0.49 -0.21 9.74
CA ASN A 323 1.17 -0.75 10.92
C ASN A 323 1.34 -2.28 10.89
N SER A 324 0.23 -3.03 10.75
CA SER A 324 0.26 -4.50 10.78
C SER A 324 1.02 -5.10 9.60
N PRO A 325 0.84 -4.61 8.35
CA PRO A 325 1.64 -5.08 7.23
C PRO A 325 3.12 -4.78 7.43
N SER A 326 3.47 -3.59 7.92
CA SER A 326 4.87 -3.23 8.20
C SER A 326 5.52 -4.03 9.35
N ALA A 327 4.72 -4.67 10.21
CA ALA A 327 5.23 -5.60 11.21
C ALA A 327 5.63 -6.95 10.61
N LEU A 328 4.90 -7.40 9.58
CA LEU A 328 5.08 -8.71 8.94
C LEU A 328 6.06 -8.64 7.76
N ASP A 329 5.86 -7.67 6.87
CA ASP A 329 6.75 -7.30 5.78
C ASP A 329 7.01 -5.79 5.83
N PRO A 330 8.09 -5.35 6.50
CA PRO A 330 8.39 -3.94 6.69
C PRO A 330 8.55 -3.14 5.39
N TYR A 331 9.16 -3.74 4.35
CA TYR A 331 9.34 -3.07 3.06
C TYR A 331 8.02 -3.00 2.31
N GLY A 332 7.35 -4.15 2.13
CA GLY A 332 6.06 -4.23 1.43
C GLY A 332 4.98 -3.39 2.10
N GLY A 333 4.90 -3.42 3.43
CA GLY A 333 3.96 -2.60 4.19
C GLY A 333 4.22 -1.10 4.05
N ALA A 334 5.47 -0.64 4.06
CA ALA A 334 5.74 0.78 3.98
C ALA A 334 5.57 1.36 2.57
N ILE A 335 6.00 0.63 1.54
CA ILE A 335 5.84 1.07 0.15
C ILE A 335 4.37 1.20 -0.21
N THR A 336 3.52 0.24 0.16
CA THR A 336 2.09 0.32 -0.13
C THR A 336 1.36 1.33 0.73
N GLY A 337 1.85 1.61 1.95
CA GLY A 337 1.36 2.72 2.75
C GLY A 337 1.53 4.08 2.04
N ILE A 338 2.71 4.36 1.46
CA ILE A 338 2.95 5.60 0.70
C ILE A 338 2.15 5.63 -0.61
N LEU A 339 2.17 4.52 -1.35
CA LEU A 339 1.46 4.44 -2.64
C LEU A 339 -0.06 4.50 -2.45
N GLY A 340 -0.60 3.92 -1.38
CA GLY A 340 -2.01 3.99 -0.98
C GLY A 340 -2.47 5.42 -0.72
N VAL A 341 -1.79 6.13 0.20
CA VAL A 341 -2.15 7.54 0.49
C VAL A 341 -1.97 8.46 -0.73
N ASN A 342 -1.03 8.16 -1.62
CA ASN A 342 -0.92 8.87 -2.90
C ASN A 342 -2.18 8.67 -3.77
N ARG A 343 -2.77 7.46 -3.78
CA ARG A 343 -4.00 7.18 -4.53
C ARG A 343 -5.22 7.90 -3.94
N ASP A 344 -5.31 8.05 -2.62
CA ASP A 344 -6.36 8.86 -1.98
C ASP A 344 -6.39 10.28 -2.56
N ILE A 345 -5.21 10.90 -2.65
CA ILE A 345 -5.07 12.25 -3.22
C ILE A 345 -5.44 12.23 -4.71
N MET A 346 -4.96 11.25 -5.47
CA MET A 346 -5.29 11.10 -6.90
C MET A 346 -6.80 10.92 -7.15
N GLY A 347 -7.51 10.24 -6.25
CA GLY A 347 -8.93 9.88 -6.34
C GLY A 347 -9.90 10.87 -5.67
N THR A 348 -9.40 11.98 -5.12
CA THR A 348 -10.25 12.97 -4.47
C THR A 348 -11.14 13.70 -5.48
N GLY A 349 -12.46 13.74 -5.23
CA GLY A 349 -13.43 14.36 -6.13
C GLY A 349 -13.46 13.72 -7.53
N ILE A 350 -13.42 14.55 -8.57
CA ILE A 350 -13.29 14.09 -9.96
C ILE A 350 -11.97 13.31 -10.14
N GLY A 351 -10.95 13.63 -9.35
CA GLY A 351 -9.62 13.05 -9.40
C GLY A 351 -8.61 13.92 -10.16
N GLY A 352 -7.41 13.36 -10.35
CA GLY A 352 -6.32 14.02 -11.08
C GLY A 352 -5.65 15.14 -10.31
N ALA A 353 -5.66 15.09 -8.97
CA ALA A 353 -4.83 15.96 -8.15
C ALA A 353 -3.34 15.67 -8.39
N GLU A 354 -2.54 16.72 -8.51
CA GLU A 354 -1.09 16.63 -8.67
C GLU A 354 -0.44 16.44 -7.29
N LEU A 355 0.19 15.29 -7.09
CA LEU A 355 0.90 14.95 -5.85
C LEU A 355 2.10 15.87 -5.67
N MET A 356 2.18 16.63 -4.58
CA MET A 356 3.26 17.59 -4.34
C MET A 356 4.40 17.01 -3.53
N PHE A 357 4.08 16.32 -2.44
CA PHE A 357 5.06 15.82 -1.48
C PHE A 357 4.45 14.72 -0.60
N ASN A 358 5.34 13.89 -0.04
CA ASN A 358 5.05 12.94 1.02
C ASN A 358 5.60 13.42 2.37
N THR A 359 5.05 12.90 3.46
CA THR A 359 5.56 12.99 4.84
C THR A 359 5.44 11.63 5.52
N ASN A 360 6.22 11.39 6.57
CA ASN A 360 6.07 10.18 7.38
C ASN A 360 6.28 10.42 8.87
N VAL A 361 5.54 9.72 9.72
CA VAL A 361 5.83 9.66 11.16
C VAL A 361 6.01 8.19 11.52
N LEU A 362 7.17 7.86 12.06
CA LEU A 362 7.60 6.49 12.27
C LEU A 362 7.84 6.23 13.75
N CYS A 363 7.27 5.15 14.29
CA CYS A 363 7.51 4.71 15.66
C CYS A 363 7.99 3.25 15.68
N PHE A 364 9.15 3.02 16.29
CA PHE A 364 9.79 1.71 16.35
C PHE A 364 10.25 1.35 17.77
N GLY A 365 10.46 0.06 18.03
CA GLY A 365 11.35 -0.35 19.11
C GLY A 365 12.80 0.08 18.84
N SER A 366 13.65 0.09 19.87
CA SER A 366 15.07 0.43 19.71
C SER A 366 15.74 -0.45 18.64
N PRO A 367 16.55 0.09 17.71
CA PRO A 367 17.35 -0.74 16.79
C PRO A 367 18.46 -1.52 17.50
N ASN A 368 18.71 -1.26 18.78
CA ASN A 368 19.62 -2.03 19.64
C ASN A 368 18.85 -2.94 20.62
N TYR A 369 17.64 -3.36 20.25
CA TYR A 369 16.79 -4.22 21.08
C TYR A 369 17.51 -5.51 21.49
N ASP A 370 17.66 -5.74 22.79
CA ASP A 370 18.38 -6.89 23.36
C ASP A 370 17.44 -7.88 24.08
N LYS A 371 16.16 -7.53 24.19
CA LYS A 371 15.14 -8.36 24.85
C LYS A 371 14.72 -9.51 23.94
N LYS A 372 14.21 -10.58 24.58
CA LYS A 372 13.68 -11.75 23.88
C LYS A 372 12.53 -11.35 22.94
N LEU A 373 12.66 -11.71 21.67
CA LEU A 373 11.61 -11.54 20.67
C LEU A 373 10.49 -12.57 20.88
N LEU A 374 9.25 -12.17 20.59
CA LEU A 374 8.12 -13.08 20.49
C LEU A 374 8.29 -13.98 19.26
N LYS A 375 7.66 -15.16 19.27
CA LYS A 375 7.72 -16.07 18.13
C LYS A 375 7.07 -15.42 16.91
N GLY A 376 7.81 -15.35 15.80
CA GLY A 376 7.38 -14.69 14.56
C GLY A 376 7.60 -13.17 14.51
N GLN A 377 7.99 -12.54 15.62
CA GLN A 377 8.31 -11.10 15.66
C GLN A 377 9.64 -10.81 14.95
N LEU A 378 9.64 -9.82 14.06
CA LEU A 378 10.87 -9.31 13.47
C LEU A 378 11.61 -8.40 14.47
N HIS A 379 12.94 -8.43 14.44
CA HIS A 379 13.75 -7.53 15.25
C HIS A 379 13.46 -6.05 14.88
N PRO A 380 13.31 -5.12 15.85
CA PRO A 380 12.93 -3.72 15.55
C PRO A 380 13.85 -3.02 14.54
N ARG A 381 15.16 -3.33 14.54
CA ARG A 381 16.10 -2.85 13.51
C ARG A 381 15.68 -3.26 12.10
N ARG A 382 15.27 -4.53 11.90
CA ARG A 382 14.84 -5.04 10.60
C ARG A 382 13.56 -4.35 10.14
N ILE A 383 12.64 -4.10 11.08
CA ILE A 383 11.41 -3.34 10.82
C ILE A 383 11.76 -1.92 10.35
N MET A 384 12.58 -1.20 11.11
CA MET A 384 13.00 0.15 10.77
C MET A 384 13.70 0.22 9.41
N GLU A 385 14.69 -0.65 9.16
CA GLU A 385 15.44 -0.65 7.90
C GLU A 385 14.50 -0.92 6.71
N GLY A 386 13.64 -1.94 6.78
CA GLY A 386 12.72 -2.25 5.70
C GLY A 386 11.65 -1.18 5.47
N VAL A 387 11.10 -0.58 6.53
CA VAL A 387 10.15 0.55 6.38
C VAL A 387 10.82 1.74 5.69
N VAL A 388 12.04 2.10 6.11
CA VAL A 388 12.78 3.21 5.50
C VAL A 388 13.07 2.92 4.03
N ASP A 389 13.51 1.71 3.69
CA ASP A 389 13.78 1.30 2.30
C ASP A 389 12.49 1.29 1.45
N GLY A 390 11.35 0.89 2.02
CA GLY A 390 10.05 0.91 1.33
C GLY A 390 9.53 2.32 1.04
N ILE A 391 9.68 3.25 2.00
CA ILE A 391 9.35 4.67 1.80
C ILE A 391 10.27 5.32 0.76
N GLU A 392 11.57 5.00 0.83
CA GLU A 392 12.56 5.47 -0.15
C GLU A 392 12.15 5.09 -1.57
N ASP A 393 11.91 3.80 -1.80
CA ASP A 393 11.51 3.31 -3.11
C ASP A 393 10.16 3.87 -3.56
N GLY A 394 9.17 3.90 -2.67
CA GLY A 394 7.85 4.44 -2.95
C GLY A 394 7.88 5.90 -3.40
N GLY A 395 8.57 6.77 -2.66
CA GLY A 395 8.68 8.20 -2.97
C GLY A 395 9.60 8.48 -4.16
N ASN A 396 10.83 7.94 -4.14
CA ASN A 396 11.84 8.26 -5.14
C ASN A 396 11.42 7.76 -6.54
N LYS A 397 10.92 6.52 -6.65
CA LYS A 397 10.53 5.93 -7.94
C LYS A 397 9.23 6.52 -8.48
N SER A 398 8.34 7.03 -7.61
CA SER A 398 7.14 7.78 -8.05
C SER A 398 7.43 9.24 -8.39
N GLY A 399 8.63 9.75 -8.07
CA GLY A 399 9.00 11.14 -8.30
C GLY A 399 8.24 12.12 -7.41
N ILE A 400 7.99 11.73 -6.16
CA ILE A 400 7.31 12.54 -5.15
C ILE A 400 8.26 12.71 -3.96
N PRO A 401 8.66 13.95 -3.61
CA PRO A 401 9.66 14.16 -2.57
C PRO A 401 9.06 13.88 -1.19
N THR A 402 9.80 13.22 -0.31
CA THR A 402 9.41 13.08 1.10
C THR A 402 10.04 14.23 1.88
N VAL A 403 9.25 15.23 2.24
CA VAL A 403 9.76 16.54 2.68
C VAL A 403 9.69 16.77 4.18
N ASN A 404 8.96 15.95 4.92
CA ASN A 404 8.81 16.09 6.37
C ASN A 404 8.70 14.72 7.03
N GLY A 405 9.00 14.67 8.33
CA GLY A 405 8.69 13.49 9.11
C GLY A 405 9.24 13.49 10.52
N SER A 406 9.09 12.36 11.22
CA SER A 406 9.63 12.14 12.56
C SER A 406 9.89 10.65 12.82
N VAL A 407 10.85 10.36 13.69
CA VAL A 407 11.18 9.00 14.13
C VAL A 407 11.28 8.95 15.63
N VAL A 408 10.38 8.18 16.24
CA VAL A 408 10.27 7.94 17.68
C VAL A 408 10.63 6.50 18.00
N PHE A 409 11.45 6.30 19.03
CA PHE A 409 11.83 5.00 19.56
C PHE A 409 11.23 4.79 20.95
N ASP A 410 10.43 3.74 21.09
CA ASP A 410 9.86 3.27 22.36
C ASP A 410 9.60 1.76 22.28
N ASP A 411 9.91 1.04 23.36
CA ASP A 411 9.79 -0.43 23.38
C ASP A 411 8.35 -0.92 23.14
N ARG A 412 7.33 -0.08 23.37
CA ARG A 412 5.94 -0.44 23.05
C ARG A 412 5.71 -0.73 21.57
N PHE A 413 6.58 -0.22 20.70
CA PHE A 413 6.52 -0.41 19.24
C PHE A 413 7.47 -1.50 18.73
N ALA A 414 8.04 -2.32 19.63
CA ALA A 414 9.00 -3.35 19.23
C ALA A 414 8.37 -4.48 18.39
N GLY A 415 7.10 -4.82 18.65
CA GLY A 415 6.38 -5.88 17.94
C GLY A 415 5.54 -5.40 16.77
N LYS A 416 4.92 -4.22 16.89
CA LYS A 416 4.10 -3.58 15.87
C LYS A 416 4.51 -2.10 15.78
N PRO A 417 5.13 -1.66 14.67
CA PRO A 417 5.51 -0.27 14.50
C PRO A 417 4.27 0.61 14.29
N LEU A 418 4.44 1.92 14.44
CA LEU A 418 3.53 2.89 13.82
C LEU A 418 4.20 3.46 12.57
N VAL A 419 3.55 3.30 11.42
CA VAL A 419 4.05 3.78 10.13
C VAL A 419 2.97 4.68 9.55
N PHE A 420 3.06 5.97 9.83
CA PHE A 420 2.19 6.98 9.25
C PHE A 420 2.78 7.45 7.91
N CYS A 421 1.95 7.43 6.87
CA CYS A 421 2.28 7.89 5.54
C CYS A 421 1.32 9.01 5.17
N GLY A 422 1.82 10.18 4.79
CA GLY A 422 0.98 11.31 4.39
C GLY A 422 1.38 11.89 3.06
N THR A 423 0.41 12.40 2.32
CA THR A 423 0.62 13.04 1.02
C THR A 423 -0.18 14.32 0.91
N GLY A 424 0.49 15.36 0.39
CA GLY A 424 -0.14 16.60 -0.01
C GLY A 424 -0.19 16.71 -1.53
N GLY A 425 -1.30 17.20 -2.07
CA GLY A 425 -1.47 17.45 -3.49
C GLY A 425 -2.21 18.75 -3.77
N ILE A 426 -2.22 19.15 -5.04
CA ILE A 426 -2.97 20.31 -5.53
C ILE A 426 -3.86 19.94 -6.69
N MET A 427 -5.03 20.56 -6.75
CA MET A 427 -5.91 20.46 -7.91
C MET A 427 -6.52 21.83 -8.21
N PRO A 428 -6.83 22.14 -9.48
CA PRO A 428 -7.68 23.27 -9.82
C PRO A 428 -9.00 23.16 -9.06
N ASP A 429 -9.63 24.28 -8.72
CA ASP A 429 -10.96 24.25 -8.11
C ASP A 429 -12.05 23.87 -9.12
N ASN A 430 -11.75 23.94 -10.42
CA ASN A 430 -12.69 23.63 -11.47
C ASN A 430 -12.07 22.91 -12.68
N TYR A 431 -12.81 21.94 -13.23
CA TYR A 431 -12.53 21.30 -14.52
C TYR A 431 -13.69 21.53 -15.49
N LEU A 432 -13.49 22.43 -16.46
CA LEU A 432 -14.46 22.70 -17.55
C LEU A 432 -15.89 23.01 -17.06
N GLY A 433 -15.99 23.84 -16.02
CA GLY A 433 -17.28 24.24 -15.41
C GLY A 433 -17.75 23.34 -14.27
N ARG A 434 -17.05 22.24 -13.97
CA ARG A 434 -17.38 21.34 -12.84
C ARG A 434 -16.46 21.57 -11.66
N ASN A 435 -17.00 21.67 -10.45
CA ASN A 435 -16.20 21.72 -9.24
C ASN A 435 -15.38 20.44 -9.14
N SER A 436 -14.07 20.58 -8.94
CA SER A 436 -13.14 19.45 -9.00
C SER A 436 -13.28 18.48 -7.82
N TRP A 437 -13.78 18.94 -6.68
CA TRP A 437 -13.97 18.17 -5.43
C TRP A 437 -15.28 17.37 -5.38
N GLU A 438 -16.14 17.47 -6.39
CA GLU A 438 -17.40 16.73 -6.46
C GLU A 438 -17.20 15.34 -7.08
N LYS A 439 -18.08 14.39 -6.72
CA LYS A 439 -18.11 13.02 -7.28
C LYS A 439 -19.44 12.75 -8.01
N PRO A 440 -19.73 13.43 -9.13
CA PRO A 440 -20.96 13.17 -9.86
C PRO A 440 -20.93 11.81 -10.57
N ILE A 441 -22.04 11.08 -10.49
CA ILE A 441 -22.25 9.81 -11.21
C ILE A 441 -23.70 9.78 -11.68
N ASP A 442 -23.93 9.43 -12.93
CA ASP A 442 -25.25 9.21 -13.53
C ASP A 442 -25.45 7.74 -13.90
N ILE A 443 -26.71 7.35 -14.05
CA ILE A 443 -27.10 6.03 -14.54
C ILE A 443 -26.47 5.79 -15.92
N ASN A 444 -25.95 4.58 -16.15
CA ASN A 444 -25.21 4.14 -17.33
C ASN A 444 -23.79 4.68 -17.49
N ASP A 445 -23.28 5.49 -16.55
CA ASP A 445 -21.85 5.80 -16.53
C ASP A 445 -21.05 4.50 -16.38
N ARG A 446 -19.91 4.45 -17.05
CA ARG A 446 -19.06 3.27 -17.16
C ARG A 446 -18.16 3.18 -15.94
N ILE A 447 -17.99 1.96 -15.43
CA ILE A 447 -17.06 1.63 -14.36
C ILE A 447 -15.79 1.12 -15.03
N ILE A 448 -14.73 1.92 -14.94
CA ILE A 448 -13.42 1.59 -15.50
C ILE A 448 -12.46 1.25 -14.36
N MET A 449 -11.81 0.10 -14.43
CA MET A 449 -10.65 -0.19 -13.60
C MET A 449 -9.40 0.30 -14.33
N ALA A 450 -8.55 1.07 -13.66
CA ALA A 450 -7.32 1.61 -14.23
C ALA A 450 -6.10 1.28 -13.37
N GLY A 451 -4.97 0.97 -14.00
CA GLY A 451 -3.69 0.73 -13.34
C GLY A 451 -3.31 -0.74 -13.21
N GLY A 452 -2.86 -1.15 -12.02
CA GLY A 452 -2.32 -2.49 -11.76
C GLY A 452 -3.33 -3.63 -11.93
N ARG A 453 -2.84 -4.86 -12.11
CA ARG A 453 -3.69 -6.05 -12.25
C ARG A 453 -4.04 -6.71 -10.93
N VAL A 454 -5.15 -7.44 -10.94
CA VAL A 454 -5.63 -8.21 -9.78
C VAL A 454 -4.86 -9.52 -9.62
N GLY A 455 -4.31 -9.72 -8.44
CA GLY A 455 -3.72 -10.96 -7.95
C GLY A 455 -4.23 -11.29 -6.56
N LYS A 456 -3.68 -12.34 -5.95
CA LYS A 456 -4.02 -12.78 -4.58
C LYS A 456 -3.31 -11.94 -3.51
N ASP A 457 -3.13 -10.64 -3.79
CA ASP A 457 -2.40 -9.71 -2.94
C ASP A 457 -3.35 -9.15 -1.86
N GLY A 458 -2.94 -9.20 -0.60
CA GLY A 458 -3.64 -8.54 0.49
C GLY A 458 -5.08 -9.03 0.72
N ILE A 459 -5.45 -10.22 0.25
CA ILE A 459 -6.76 -10.82 0.58
C ILE A 459 -6.85 -10.94 2.09
N HIS A 460 -7.99 -10.51 2.64
CA HIS A 460 -8.23 -10.38 4.08
C HIS A 460 -7.35 -9.32 4.77
N GLY A 461 -6.76 -8.37 4.05
CA GLY A 461 -5.95 -7.29 4.62
C GLY A 461 -6.73 -6.41 5.60
N ALA A 462 -7.95 -6.00 5.25
CA ALA A 462 -8.83 -5.22 6.13
C ALA A 462 -9.29 -5.99 7.38
N THR A 463 -9.71 -7.25 7.21
CA THR A 463 -10.13 -8.12 8.33
C THR A 463 -8.95 -8.48 9.23
N PHE A 464 -7.77 -8.75 8.65
CA PHE A 464 -6.54 -9.02 9.38
C PHE A 464 -6.06 -7.80 10.17
N SER A 465 -6.07 -6.61 9.58
CA SER A 465 -5.69 -5.36 10.27
C SER A 465 -6.60 -5.03 11.45
N SER A 466 -7.81 -5.61 11.47
CA SER A 466 -8.80 -5.50 12.54
C SER A 466 -8.59 -6.50 13.69
N THR A 467 -7.59 -7.39 13.62
CA THR A 467 -7.31 -8.42 14.65
C THR A 467 -5.89 -8.28 15.22
N GLU A 468 -5.64 -8.91 16.38
CA GLU A 468 -4.32 -8.96 16.99
C GLU A 468 -3.38 -9.89 16.20
N ILE A 469 -2.13 -9.44 15.97
CA ILE A 469 -1.11 -10.25 15.31
C ILE A 469 -0.71 -11.41 16.23
N ASN A 470 -0.92 -12.64 15.76
CA ASN A 470 -0.56 -13.87 16.48
C ASN A 470 0.12 -14.91 15.55
N GLU A 471 0.48 -16.08 16.09
CA GLU A 471 1.20 -17.14 15.35
C GLU A 471 0.43 -17.73 14.16
N LYS A 472 -0.91 -17.56 14.11
CA LYS A 472 -1.78 -18.03 13.03
C LYS A 472 -2.04 -16.98 11.94
N SER A 473 -1.45 -15.79 12.08
CA SER A 473 -1.63 -14.68 11.13
C SER A 473 -1.27 -15.11 9.70
N PRO A 474 -2.17 -14.97 8.72
CA PRO A 474 -1.91 -15.37 7.34
C PRO A 474 -0.74 -14.58 6.76
N GLN A 475 0.26 -15.28 6.22
CA GLN A 475 1.38 -14.64 5.52
C GLN A 475 1.02 -14.22 4.09
N SER A 476 -0.21 -14.48 3.63
CA SER A 476 -0.77 -14.02 2.34
C SER A 476 -1.06 -12.52 2.29
N ALA A 477 -0.87 -11.80 3.39
CA ALA A 477 -1.07 -10.35 3.48
C ALA A 477 0.11 -9.52 2.92
N VAL A 478 1.11 -10.15 2.29
CA VAL A 478 2.23 -9.40 1.70
C VAL A 478 1.75 -8.63 0.49
N GLN A 479 1.90 -7.31 0.54
CA GLN A 479 1.53 -6.41 -0.53
C GLN A 479 2.79 -5.94 -1.26
N ILE A 480 2.70 -5.83 -2.57
CA ILE A 480 3.79 -5.45 -3.45
C ILE A 480 3.35 -4.21 -4.21
N GLY A 481 4.07 -3.11 -3.99
CA GLY A 481 3.81 -1.85 -4.67
C GLY A 481 4.65 -1.68 -5.93
N SER A 482 4.07 -1.06 -6.95
CA SER A 482 4.71 -0.72 -8.23
C SER A 482 4.68 0.81 -8.45
N PRO A 483 5.63 1.59 -7.90
CA PRO A 483 5.63 3.05 -7.99
C PRO A 483 5.57 3.59 -9.42
N ILE A 484 6.17 2.88 -10.38
CA ILE A 484 6.19 3.27 -11.80
C ILE A 484 4.80 3.14 -12.41
N THR A 485 4.07 2.06 -12.12
CA THR A 485 2.69 1.87 -12.57
C THR A 485 1.80 3.00 -12.04
N GLN A 486 1.93 3.34 -10.75
CA GLN A 486 1.19 4.46 -10.17
C GLN A 486 1.58 5.80 -10.78
N LYS A 487 2.86 6.02 -11.10
CA LYS A 487 3.33 7.25 -11.73
C LYS A 487 2.67 7.45 -13.09
N LYS A 488 2.65 6.42 -13.95
CA LYS A 488 1.94 6.47 -15.24
C LYS A 488 0.46 6.80 -15.05
N LEU A 489 -0.19 6.12 -14.10
CA LEU A 489 -1.61 6.35 -13.78
C LEU A 489 -1.88 7.78 -13.27
N SER A 490 -1.03 8.31 -12.39
CA SER A 490 -1.15 9.67 -11.85
C SER A 490 -1.07 10.72 -12.96
N ASP A 491 -0.06 10.61 -13.84
CA ASP A 491 0.09 11.54 -14.96
C ASP A 491 -1.09 11.46 -15.93
N PHE A 492 -1.58 10.26 -16.21
CA PHE A 492 -2.78 10.04 -17.01
C PHE A 492 -4.02 10.69 -16.40
N MET A 493 -4.28 10.48 -15.11
CA MET A 493 -5.44 11.03 -14.44
C MET A 493 -5.44 12.56 -14.43
N ILE A 494 -4.28 13.20 -14.23
CA ILE A 494 -4.16 14.67 -14.29
C ILE A 494 -4.60 15.18 -15.67
N ILE A 495 -4.14 14.55 -16.76
CA ILE A 495 -4.49 14.96 -18.11
C ILE A 495 -5.96 14.64 -18.43
N ALA A 496 -6.43 13.44 -18.07
CA ALA A 496 -7.78 12.98 -18.33
C ALA A 496 -8.84 13.83 -17.59
N ALA A 497 -8.60 14.18 -16.32
CA ALA A 497 -9.48 15.06 -15.54
C ALA A 497 -9.55 16.47 -16.15
N ARG A 498 -8.40 17.06 -16.52
CA ARG A 498 -8.35 18.39 -17.17
C ARG A 498 -9.04 18.42 -18.54
N ARG A 499 -9.04 17.29 -19.27
CA ARG A 499 -9.77 17.13 -20.54
C ARG A 499 -11.26 16.81 -20.36
N GLY A 500 -11.73 16.64 -19.12
CA GLY A 500 -13.12 16.28 -18.82
C GLY A 500 -13.49 14.83 -19.13
N LEU A 501 -12.50 13.96 -19.33
CA LEU A 501 -12.73 12.54 -19.65
C LEU A 501 -13.08 11.72 -18.41
N ILE A 502 -12.65 12.18 -17.22
CA ILE A 502 -13.05 11.62 -15.93
C ILE A 502 -14.25 12.39 -15.40
N LYS A 503 -15.22 11.66 -14.86
CA LYS A 503 -16.40 12.22 -14.19
C LYS A 503 -16.28 12.15 -12.66
N SER A 504 -15.79 11.03 -12.16
CA SER A 504 -15.51 10.77 -10.75
C SER A 504 -14.43 9.68 -10.66
N SER A 505 -13.73 9.58 -9.54
CA SER A 505 -12.82 8.47 -9.29
C SER A 505 -12.71 8.13 -7.80
N THR A 506 -12.18 6.95 -7.50
CA THR A 506 -11.77 6.56 -6.14
C THR A 506 -10.65 5.53 -6.23
N ASP A 507 -9.86 5.38 -5.19
CA ASP A 507 -8.82 4.36 -5.13
C ASP A 507 -9.40 2.96 -4.88
N ASN A 508 -8.60 1.93 -5.20
CA ASN A 508 -8.85 0.58 -4.73
C ASN A 508 -7.85 0.24 -3.61
N GLY A 509 -8.29 0.42 -2.37
CA GLY A 509 -7.56 0.04 -1.16
C GLY A 509 -8.14 -1.22 -0.50
N ALA A 510 -8.45 -1.11 0.79
CA ALA A 510 -9.08 -2.17 1.58
C ALA A 510 -10.39 -2.66 0.94
N GLY A 511 -10.56 -3.99 0.83
CA GLY A 511 -11.72 -4.59 0.16
C GLY A 511 -11.78 -4.42 -1.37
N GLY A 512 -10.82 -3.72 -1.99
CA GLY A 512 -10.64 -3.71 -3.44
C GLY A 512 -11.80 -3.14 -4.24
N LEU A 513 -12.23 -3.90 -5.26
CA LEU A 513 -13.36 -3.51 -6.12
C LEU A 513 -14.68 -3.53 -5.36
N SER A 514 -14.81 -4.38 -4.33
CA SER A 514 -16.03 -4.46 -3.52
C SER A 514 -16.32 -3.16 -2.76
N SER A 515 -15.32 -2.57 -2.12
CA SER A 515 -15.50 -1.29 -1.41
C SER A 515 -15.67 -0.14 -2.39
N SER A 516 -14.71 0.01 -3.31
CA SER A 516 -14.69 1.15 -4.24
C SER A 516 -15.93 1.24 -5.13
N VAL A 517 -16.39 0.14 -5.74
CA VAL A 517 -17.61 0.16 -6.55
C VAL A 517 -18.85 0.22 -5.65
N GLY A 518 -18.84 -0.50 -4.52
CA GLY A 518 -19.95 -0.53 -3.58
C GLY A 518 -20.28 0.85 -2.97
N GLU A 519 -19.27 1.64 -2.63
CA GLU A 519 -19.41 3.01 -2.11
C GLU A 519 -19.88 3.98 -3.21
N LEU A 520 -19.28 3.92 -4.40
CA LEU A 520 -19.71 4.78 -5.51
C LEU A 520 -21.13 4.45 -5.98
N ALA A 521 -21.57 3.19 -5.85
CA ALA A 521 -22.92 2.77 -6.21
C ALA A 521 -23.99 3.42 -5.33
N GLU A 522 -23.69 3.87 -4.10
CA GLU A 522 -24.64 4.58 -3.23
C GLU A 522 -25.10 5.92 -3.86
N ILE A 523 -24.27 6.54 -4.71
CA ILE A 523 -24.57 7.83 -5.35
C ILE A 523 -25.75 7.70 -6.33
N THR A 524 -25.81 6.60 -7.08
CA THR A 524 -26.85 6.34 -8.11
C THR A 524 -27.91 5.33 -7.65
N GLY A 525 -27.60 4.56 -6.61
CA GLY A 525 -28.44 3.49 -6.09
C GLY A 525 -28.26 2.17 -6.86
N GLY A 526 -27.08 1.83 -7.36
CA GLY A 526 -26.84 0.52 -7.98
C GLY A 526 -25.62 0.44 -8.89
N ALA A 527 -25.13 -0.78 -9.09
CA ALA A 527 -24.05 -1.05 -10.05
C ALA A 527 -24.11 -2.49 -10.58
N ILE A 528 -23.65 -2.69 -11.83
CA ILE A 528 -23.40 -4.00 -12.42
C ILE A 528 -21.92 -4.11 -12.78
N VAL A 529 -21.25 -5.13 -12.25
CA VAL A 529 -19.82 -5.42 -12.53
C VAL A 529 -19.67 -6.83 -13.09
N ASN A 530 -18.82 -6.99 -14.11
CA ASN A 530 -18.51 -8.28 -14.73
C ASN A 530 -17.06 -8.66 -14.44
N LEU A 531 -16.86 -9.63 -13.56
CA LEU A 531 -15.53 -9.99 -13.05
C LEU A 531 -14.64 -10.66 -14.09
N GLU A 532 -15.20 -11.33 -15.11
CA GLU A 532 -14.40 -11.95 -16.16
C GLU A 532 -13.64 -10.94 -17.03
N LYS A 533 -14.01 -9.64 -16.95
CA LYS A 533 -13.31 -8.56 -17.63
C LYS A 533 -12.15 -7.99 -16.83
N VAL A 534 -12.06 -8.28 -15.53
CA VAL A 534 -11.03 -7.72 -14.65
C VAL A 534 -9.67 -8.27 -15.06
N PRO A 535 -8.65 -7.42 -15.32
CA PRO A 535 -7.33 -7.90 -15.72
C PRO A 535 -6.62 -8.56 -14.53
N LEU A 536 -6.17 -9.81 -14.73
CA LEU A 536 -5.54 -10.61 -13.69
C LEU A 536 -4.02 -10.72 -13.92
N LYS A 537 -3.24 -10.81 -12.83
CA LYS A 537 -1.80 -11.11 -12.89
C LYS A 537 -1.54 -12.54 -13.36
N TYR A 538 -2.43 -13.46 -13.01
CA TYR A 538 -2.37 -14.89 -13.35
C TYR A 538 -3.77 -15.51 -13.31
N SER A 539 -3.97 -16.62 -14.03
CA SER A 539 -5.19 -17.41 -13.95
C SER A 539 -5.30 -18.16 -12.62
N GLY A 540 -6.53 -18.50 -12.22
CA GLY A 540 -6.78 -19.36 -11.05
C GLY A 540 -7.36 -18.66 -9.81
N LEU A 541 -7.56 -17.34 -9.85
CA LEU A 541 -8.31 -16.64 -8.79
C LEU A 541 -9.79 -17.03 -8.83
N LYS A 542 -10.35 -17.36 -7.66
CA LYS A 542 -11.80 -17.52 -7.50
C LYS A 542 -12.52 -16.18 -7.70
N PRO A 543 -13.80 -16.17 -8.11
CA PRO A 543 -14.54 -14.93 -8.33
C PRO A 543 -14.55 -13.97 -7.11
N TRP A 544 -14.70 -14.49 -5.90
CA TRP A 544 -14.65 -13.66 -4.69
C TRP A 544 -13.26 -13.04 -4.49
N GLU A 545 -12.18 -13.78 -4.75
CA GLU A 545 -10.80 -13.30 -4.65
C GLU A 545 -10.54 -12.14 -5.63
N ILE A 546 -11.08 -12.22 -6.85
CA ILE A 546 -10.98 -11.14 -7.84
C ILE A 546 -11.63 -9.85 -7.31
N PHE A 547 -12.80 -9.98 -6.68
CA PHE A 547 -13.59 -8.81 -6.28
C PHE A 547 -13.05 -8.13 -5.01
N VAL A 548 -12.57 -8.91 -4.04
CA VAL A 548 -12.08 -8.38 -2.75
C VAL A 548 -10.56 -8.17 -2.69
N SER A 549 -9.82 -8.58 -3.73
CA SER A 549 -8.37 -8.42 -3.79
C SER A 549 -7.93 -6.98 -3.51
N GLU A 550 -6.88 -6.83 -2.72
CA GLU A 550 -6.24 -5.56 -2.35
C GLU A 550 -4.94 -5.35 -3.15
N SER A 551 -4.85 -5.88 -4.38
CA SER A 551 -3.76 -5.56 -5.30
C SER A 551 -3.60 -4.05 -5.48
N GLN A 552 -2.35 -3.61 -5.63
CA GLN A 552 -1.99 -2.21 -5.53
C GLN A 552 -2.04 -1.48 -6.89
N GLU A 553 -1.88 -0.16 -6.85
CA GLU A 553 -1.85 0.75 -8.00
C GLU A 553 -3.11 0.74 -8.86
N ARG A 554 -4.27 0.54 -8.24
CA ARG A 554 -5.56 0.49 -8.94
C ARG A 554 -6.49 1.64 -8.53
N MET A 555 -7.26 2.12 -9.50
CA MET A 555 -8.31 3.12 -9.32
C MET A 555 -9.61 2.65 -9.99
N THR A 556 -10.75 2.95 -9.38
CA THR A 556 -12.06 2.92 -10.03
C THR A 556 -12.34 4.31 -10.61
N ILE A 557 -12.49 4.41 -11.93
CA ILE A 557 -12.74 5.64 -12.66
C ILE A 557 -14.12 5.58 -13.31
N VAL A 558 -14.89 6.66 -13.15
CA VAL A 558 -16.21 6.84 -13.75
C VAL A 558 -16.08 7.63 -15.03
N VAL A 559 -16.53 7.06 -16.14
CA VAL A 559 -16.44 7.67 -17.48
C VAL A 559 -17.82 7.71 -18.12
N GLU A 560 -18.19 8.86 -18.68
CA GLU A 560 -19.43 8.98 -19.46
C GLU A 560 -19.31 8.14 -20.75
N PRO A 561 -20.37 7.41 -21.19
CA PRO A 561 -20.30 6.56 -22.38
C PRO A 561 -19.81 7.27 -23.65
N LYS A 562 -20.13 8.57 -23.80
CA LYS A 562 -19.70 9.39 -24.96
C LYS A 562 -18.19 9.67 -24.97
N ASN A 563 -17.51 9.58 -23.83
CA ASN A 563 -16.09 9.89 -23.67
C ASN A 563 -15.19 8.65 -23.68
N ILE A 564 -15.77 7.44 -23.67
CA ILE A 564 -15.02 6.19 -23.48
C ILE A 564 -13.90 6.02 -24.51
N ASN A 565 -14.15 6.27 -25.79
CA ASN A 565 -13.14 6.10 -26.84
C ASN A 565 -11.95 7.06 -26.64
N ALA A 566 -12.22 8.33 -26.35
CA ALA A 566 -11.17 9.33 -26.12
C ALA A 566 -10.39 9.05 -24.82
N PHE A 567 -11.04 8.46 -23.82
CA PHE A 567 -10.39 8.01 -22.58
C PHE A 567 -9.42 6.85 -22.85
N PHE A 568 -9.88 5.82 -23.59
CA PHE A 568 -9.05 4.66 -23.93
C PHE A 568 -7.88 5.03 -24.84
N GLU A 569 -8.11 5.90 -25.84
CA GLU A 569 -7.04 6.42 -26.70
C GLU A 569 -5.97 7.18 -25.89
N LEU A 570 -6.37 7.99 -24.91
CA LEU A 570 -5.42 8.66 -24.03
C LEU A 570 -4.65 7.65 -23.16
N ALA A 571 -5.33 6.63 -22.63
CA ALA A 571 -4.72 5.62 -21.78
C ALA A 571 -3.67 4.81 -22.54
N GLU A 572 -3.97 4.40 -23.77
CA GLU A 572 -3.04 3.72 -24.68
C GLU A 572 -1.81 4.58 -24.97
N ASN A 573 -2.01 5.84 -25.34
CA ASN A 573 -0.91 6.79 -25.60
C ASN A 573 -0.01 7.06 -24.38
N MET A 574 -0.53 6.83 -23.17
CA MET A 574 0.19 7.03 -21.90
C MET A 574 0.61 5.71 -21.26
N GLU A 575 0.44 4.58 -21.95
CA GLU A 575 0.77 3.24 -21.47
C GLU A 575 0.13 2.90 -20.12
N VAL A 576 -1.13 3.28 -19.94
CA VAL A 576 -1.94 2.97 -18.75
C VAL A 576 -2.98 1.90 -19.10
N GLU A 577 -2.93 0.77 -18.41
CA GLU A 577 -3.91 -0.29 -18.57
C GLU A 577 -5.26 0.16 -17.98
N VAL A 578 -6.31 0.13 -18.82
CA VAL A 578 -7.68 0.51 -18.44
C VAL A 578 -8.67 -0.51 -18.99
N THR A 579 -9.65 -0.89 -18.19
CA THR A 579 -10.63 -1.91 -18.57
C THR A 579 -12.05 -1.52 -18.13
N ASP A 580 -12.98 -1.57 -19.08
CA ASP A 580 -14.41 -1.37 -18.79
C ASP A 580 -15.02 -2.64 -18.20
N ILE A 581 -15.32 -2.59 -16.90
CA ILE A 581 -15.79 -3.74 -16.13
C ILE A 581 -17.31 -3.69 -15.86
N GLY A 582 -17.98 -2.57 -16.10
CA GLY A 582 -19.35 -2.41 -15.62
C GLY A 582 -19.99 -1.05 -15.88
N TYR A 583 -21.13 -0.83 -15.24
CA TYR A 583 -21.84 0.45 -15.28
C TYR A 583 -22.72 0.65 -14.04
N PHE A 584 -22.99 1.92 -13.73
CA PHE A 584 -23.89 2.31 -12.64
C PHE A 584 -25.36 2.21 -13.03
N THR A 585 -26.18 1.84 -12.06
CA THR A 585 -27.63 1.65 -12.19
C THR A 585 -28.36 2.33 -11.03
N ASN A 586 -29.68 2.21 -10.98
CA ASN A 586 -30.51 2.65 -9.86
C ASN A 586 -31.39 1.52 -9.32
N SER A 587 -30.90 0.27 -9.39
CA SER A 587 -31.66 -0.93 -9.05
C SER A 587 -31.94 -1.09 -7.55
N GLY A 588 -31.15 -0.42 -6.69
CA GLY A 588 -31.02 -0.65 -5.26
C GLY A 588 -29.93 -1.66 -4.89
N PHE A 589 -29.32 -2.33 -5.87
CA PHE A 589 -28.46 -3.50 -5.65
C PHE A 589 -27.06 -3.34 -6.23
N LEU A 590 -26.10 -3.97 -5.55
CA LEU A 590 -24.78 -4.29 -6.08
C LEU A 590 -24.82 -5.68 -6.72
N ASP A 591 -24.87 -5.70 -8.06
CA ASP A 591 -24.97 -6.90 -8.90
C ASP A 591 -23.60 -7.24 -9.50
N ILE A 592 -22.99 -8.34 -9.04
CA ILE A 592 -21.71 -8.81 -9.55
C ILE A 592 -21.92 -10.10 -10.31
N ARG A 593 -21.34 -10.14 -11.51
CA ARG A 593 -21.50 -11.23 -12.46
C ARG A 593 -20.15 -11.84 -12.81
N PHE A 594 -20.18 -13.13 -13.12
CA PHE A 594 -19.07 -13.85 -13.71
C PHE A 594 -19.59 -14.72 -14.85
N LYS A 595 -19.15 -14.44 -16.09
CA LYS A 595 -19.63 -15.10 -17.32
C LYS A 595 -21.16 -15.05 -17.43
N ASP A 596 -21.71 -13.85 -17.33
CA ASP A 596 -23.14 -13.54 -17.38
C ASP A 596 -24.00 -14.13 -16.24
N LYS A 597 -23.43 -14.88 -15.29
CA LYS A 597 -24.15 -15.38 -14.11
C LYS A 597 -24.00 -14.43 -12.94
N ILE A 598 -25.10 -14.10 -12.29
CA ILE A 598 -25.09 -13.34 -11.02
C ILE A 598 -24.48 -14.25 -9.95
N ILE A 599 -23.45 -13.74 -9.28
CA ILE A 599 -22.73 -14.43 -8.20
C ILE A 599 -22.77 -13.64 -6.89
N HIS A 600 -23.24 -12.39 -6.92
CA HIS A 600 -23.49 -11.56 -5.75
C HIS A 600 -24.61 -10.59 -6.05
N TYR A 601 -25.58 -10.48 -5.16
CA TYR A 601 -26.72 -9.60 -5.29
C TYR A 601 -27.19 -9.11 -3.91
N LEU A 602 -26.61 -8.00 -3.45
CA LEU A 602 -26.90 -7.39 -2.15
C LEU A 602 -27.56 -6.03 -2.30
N ASP A 603 -28.56 -5.78 -1.45
CA ASP A 603 -29.16 -4.46 -1.28
C ASP A 603 -28.13 -3.49 -0.69
N LEU A 604 -27.97 -2.33 -1.33
CA LEU A 604 -26.95 -1.35 -0.95
C LEU A 604 -27.20 -0.74 0.44
N ASP A 605 -28.46 -0.50 0.80
CA ASP A 605 -28.80 0.07 2.11
C ASP A 605 -28.45 -0.92 3.23
N PHE A 606 -28.80 -2.20 3.06
CA PHE A 606 -28.41 -3.21 4.03
C PHE A 606 -26.89 -3.42 4.09
N LEU A 607 -26.21 -3.44 2.95
CA LEU A 607 -24.75 -3.59 2.90
C LEU A 607 -24.05 -2.46 3.67
N HIS A 608 -24.50 -1.21 3.55
CA HIS A 608 -23.80 -0.07 4.14
C HIS A 608 -24.31 0.35 5.52
N ASN A 609 -25.61 0.19 5.78
CA ASN A 609 -26.28 0.65 7.01
C ASN A 609 -26.78 -0.49 7.90
N GLY A 610 -26.62 -1.75 7.49
CA GLY A 610 -27.09 -2.93 8.22
C GLY A 610 -26.22 -3.35 9.41
N VAL A 611 -24.97 -2.87 9.49
CA VAL A 611 -24.02 -3.23 10.55
C VAL A 611 -24.53 -2.77 11.93
N PRO A 612 -24.56 -3.65 12.96
CA PRO A 612 -24.95 -3.26 14.31
C PRO A 612 -24.00 -2.21 14.91
N GLN A 613 -24.54 -1.22 15.64
CA GLN A 613 -23.71 -0.25 16.34
C GLN A 613 -23.01 -0.91 17.53
N LYS A 614 -21.67 -0.88 17.53
CA LYS A 614 -20.84 -1.37 18.64
C LYS A 614 -21.12 -0.58 19.92
N LYS A 615 -21.24 -1.29 21.04
CA LYS A 615 -21.43 -0.70 22.38
C LYS A 615 -20.20 -0.95 23.24
N MET A 616 -19.71 0.10 23.90
CA MET A 616 -18.49 0.05 24.70
C MET A 616 -18.69 0.70 26.06
N ILE A 617 -17.92 0.22 27.04
CA ILE A 617 -17.82 0.83 28.37
C ILE A 617 -16.38 1.30 28.53
N ALA A 618 -16.19 2.56 28.90
CA ALA A 618 -14.88 3.18 29.08
C ALA A 618 -14.75 3.76 30.48
N GLU A 619 -13.65 3.45 31.16
CA GLU A 619 -13.33 3.94 32.50
C GLU A 619 -12.04 4.75 32.49
N ARG A 620 -12.09 6.03 32.89
CA ARG A 620 -10.87 6.81 33.17
C ARG A 620 -10.40 6.53 34.59
N LYS A 621 -9.20 5.99 34.70
CA LYS A 621 -8.46 5.78 35.95
C LYS A 621 -7.41 6.88 36.11
N PRO A 622 -7.04 7.26 37.35
CA PRO A 622 -5.91 8.16 37.57
C PRO A 622 -4.65 7.61 36.89
N ALA A 623 -3.90 8.49 36.23
CA ALA A 623 -2.64 8.11 35.61
C ALA A 623 -1.65 7.65 36.68
N LYS A 624 -0.81 6.67 36.31
CA LYS A 624 0.23 6.14 37.21
C LYS A 624 1.45 7.05 37.25
N LEU A 625 1.70 7.78 36.17
CA LEU A 625 2.79 8.73 36.06
C LEU A 625 2.26 10.15 36.27
N GLN A 626 3.10 10.99 36.84
CA GLN A 626 2.87 12.42 37.05
C GLN A 626 4.07 13.19 36.53
N GLU A 627 3.87 14.46 36.20
CA GLU A 627 4.98 15.35 35.89
C GLU A 627 5.91 15.48 37.10
N PRO A 628 7.24 15.49 36.91
CA PRO A 628 8.17 15.72 38.00
C PRO A 628 8.09 17.17 38.48
N ASP A 629 7.87 17.38 39.79
CA ASP A 629 7.75 18.72 40.39
C ASP A 629 9.06 19.53 40.41
N ASP A 630 10.21 18.86 40.54
CA ASP A 630 11.55 19.47 40.58
C ASP A 630 12.58 18.56 39.89
N ILE A 631 13.32 19.11 38.92
CA ILE A 631 14.45 18.43 38.27
C ILE A 631 15.75 18.96 38.86
N ASN A 632 16.24 18.34 39.94
CA ASN A 632 17.53 18.69 40.53
C ASN A 632 18.67 17.98 39.77
N VAL A 633 19.46 18.74 39.01
CA VAL A 633 20.57 18.23 38.19
C VAL A 633 21.89 18.70 38.78
N GLU A 634 22.77 17.76 39.11
CA GLU A 634 24.12 18.07 39.64
C GLU A 634 25.08 18.57 38.54
N ASP A 635 25.03 17.99 37.33
CA ASP A 635 25.85 18.38 36.18
C ASP A 635 25.01 18.50 34.89
N TYR A 636 24.73 19.74 34.50
CA TYR A 636 23.99 20.04 33.27
C TYR A 636 24.75 19.65 31.99
N ASN A 637 26.09 19.61 32.02
CA ASN A 637 26.88 19.20 30.84
C ASN A 637 26.70 17.71 30.59
N GLU A 638 26.72 16.90 31.64
CA GLU A 638 26.47 15.46 31.52
C GLU A 638 25.06 15.20 31.00
N VAL A 639 24.04 15.85 31.57
CA VAL A 639 22.65 15.71 31.11
C VAL A 639 22.49 16.13 29.65
N LEU A 640 23.12 17.24 29.24
CA LEU A 640 23.10 17.66 27.83
C LEU A 640 23.71 16.61 26.91
N LEU A 641 24.85 16.01 27.28
CA LEU A 641 25.49 14.95 26.49
C LEU A 641 24.62 13.68 26.43
N GLN A 642 23.93 13.33 27.52
CA GLN A 642 22.97 12.23 27.56
C GLN A 642 21.76 12.51 26.66
N LEU A 643 21.23 13.73 26.67
CA LEU A 643 20.14 14.13 25.79
C LEU A 643 20.56 14.08 24.32
N LEU A 644 21.71 14.67 23.97
CA LEU A 644 22.21 14.68 22.59
C LEU A 644 22.54 13.27 22.05
N SER A 645 22.96 12.36 22.93
CA SER A 645 23.23 10.95 22.57
C SER A 645 21.97 10.07 22.59
N SER A 646 20.87 10.54 23.16
CA SER A 646 19.60 9.82 23.18
C SER A 646 19.14 9.53 21.76
N ILE A 647 18.73 8.29 21.53
CA ILE A 647 18.24 7.88 20.22
C ILE A 647 17.01 8.67 19.78
N ASN A 648 16.25 9.30 20.69
CA ASN A 648 15.08 10.13 20.34
C ASN A 648 15.42 11.60 20.00
N ILE A 649 16.66 12.03 20.20
CA ILE A 649 17.10 13.43 19.99
C ILE A 649 18.20 13.51 18.93
N SER A 650 19.05 12.48 18.84
CA SER A 650 20.18 12.45 17.91
C SER A 650 19.77 12.63 16.44
N SER A 651 20.74 13.02 15.59
CA SER A 651 20.50 13.31 14.18
C SER A 651 19.80 12.17 13.43
N ARG A 652 18.88 12.52 12.53
CA ARG A 652 18.18 11.62 11.60
C ARG A 652 18.72 11.66 10.17
N GLU A 653 19.88 12.30 9.98
CA GLU A 653 20.48 12.54 8.67
C GLU A 653 20.62 11.27 7.81
N ASN A 654 20.94 10.13 8.43
CA ASN A 654 21.07 8.85 7.74
C ASN A 654 19.77 8.29 7.14
N ILE A 655 18.62 8.64 7.72
CA ILE A 655 17.29 8.29 7.19
C ILE A 655 16.88 9.34 6.18
N ILE A 656 17.01 10.63 6.55
CA ILE A 656 16.60 11.76 5.72
C ILE A 656 17.25 11.68 4.33
N ARG A 657 18.58 11.48 4.26
CA ARG A 657 19.34 11.49 3.00
C ARG A 657 19.03 10.34 2.03
N LYS A 658 18.24 9.35 2.44
CA LYS A 658 17.75 8.31 1.53
C LYS A 658 16.62 8.81 0.64
N TYR A 659 15.84 9.76 1.14
CA TYR A 659 14.68 10.26 0.43
C TYR A 659 15.07 11.41 -0.50
N ASP A 660 14.40 11.48 -1.65
CA ASP A 660 14.41 12.65 -2.49
C ASP A 660 13.64 13.80 -1.80
N HIS A 661 14.20 15.01 -1.88
CA HIS A 661 13.61 16.25 -1.32
C HIS A 661 13.50 17.37 -2.37
N GLU A 662 13.83 17.10 -3.62
CA GLU A 662 14.14 18.10 -4.65
C GLU A 662 13.35 17.89 -5.93
N VAL A 663 12.91 16.67 -6.21
CA VAL A 663 12.12 16.33 -7.39
C VAL A 663 10.90 17.26 -7.45
N LYS A 664 10.58 17.68 -8.68
CA LYS A 664 9.66 18.78 -9.02
C LYS A 664 10.21 20.19 -8.81
N GLY A 665 11.34 20.42 -8.16
CA GLY A 665 11.96 21.76 -8.05
C GLY A 665 11.09 22.81 -7.37
N LYS A 666 10.24 22.39 -6.43
CA LYS A 666 9.28 23.24 -5.71
C LYS A 666 9.58 23.39 -4.21
N SER A 667 10.58 22.70 -3.66
CA SER A 667 10.95 22.80 -2.24
C SER A 667 11.70 24.11 -1.93
N ILE A 668 11.27 24.81 -0.88
CA ILE A 668 11.92 26.02 -0.35
C ILE A 668 12.64 25.67 0.95
N ILE A 669 11.90 25.17 1.94
CA ILE A 669 12.46 24.69 3.20
C ILE A 669 12.47 23.16 3.14
N LYS A 670 13.66 22.59 3.29
CA LYS A 670 13.96 21.16 3.19
C LYS A 670 14.26 20.60 4.59
N PRO A 671 14.19 19.28 4.80
CA PRO A 671 14.52 18.66 6.09
C PRO A 671 15.88 19.09 6.65
N LEU A 672 16.90 19.23 5.78
CA LEU A 672 18.24 19.67 6.13
C LEU A 672 18.64 20.86 5.26
N MET A 673 19.07 21.95 5.90
CA MET A 673 19.48 23.21 5.27
C MET A 673 20.78 23.72 5.92
N GLY A 674 21.09 25.01 5.78
CA GLY A 674 22.31 25.63 6.30
C GLY A 674 23.49 25.53 5.34
N GLU A 675 24.60 26.21 5.66
CA GLU A 675 25.79 26.30 4.80
C GLU A 675 26.36 24.93 4.39
N GLN A 676 26.26 23.95 5.29
CA GLN A 676 26.74 22.58 5.07
C GLN A 676 25.63 21.59 4.68
N GLY A 677 24.36 22.02 4.62
CA GLY A 677 23.22 21.14 4.32
C GLY A 677 22.97 20.06 5.39
N THR A 678 23.17 20.40 6.66
CA THR A 678 23.07 19.49 7.82
C THR A 678 22.18 20.03 8.94
N SER A 679 21.68 21.27 8.84
CA SER A 679 20.86 21.89 9.87
C SER A 679 19.40 21.44 9.75
N PRO A 680 18.84 20.72 10.73
CA PRO A 680 17.44 20.28 10.69
C PRO A 680 16.48 21.47 10.70
N GLN A 681 15.32 21.33 10.06
CA GLN A 681 14.26 22.33 10.00
C GLN A 681 12.96 21.80 10.63
N ASP A 682 12.17 22.67 11.25
CA ASP A 682 10.93 22.29 11.97
C ASP A 682 9.74 21.97 11.04
N ALA A 683 9.76 22.52 9.82
CA ALA A 683 8.72 22.34 8.82
C ALA A 683 9.34 22.35 7.43
N ALA A 684 8.70 21.65 6.49
CA ALA A 684 8.98 21.83 5.07
C ALA A 684 8.04 22.87 4.46
N VAL A 685 8.52 23.56 3.43
CA VAL A 685 7.73 24.54 2.67
C VAL A 685 7.87 24.24 1.19
N MET A 686 6.73 24.03 0.54
CA MET A 686 6.63 23.70 -0.89
C MET A 686 5.88 24.79 -1.63
N ARG A 687 6.43 25.27 -2.75
CA ARG A 687 5.74 26.19 -3.66
C ARG A 687 4.58 25.50 -4.34
N LEU A 688 3.47 26.20 -4.51
CA LEU A 688 2.36 25.73 -5.34
C LEU A 688 2.78 25.68 -6.82
N GLU A 689 3.42 26.76 -7.28
CA GLU A 689 3.85 26.94 -8.68
C GLU A 689 5.29 27.43 -8.83
N HIS A 690 5.86 27.21 -10.02
CA HIS A 690 7.23 27.62 -10.34
C HIS A 690 7.43 29.13 -10.48
N ASP A 691 6.36 29.87 -10.75
CA ASP A 691 6.35 31.33 -10.96
C ASP A 691 5.74 32.11 -9.78
N SER A 692 5.22 31.44 -8.74
CA SER A 692 4.66 32.07 -7.52
C SER A 692 5.43 31.68 -6.25
N PHE A 693 5.52 32.58 -5.27
CA PHE A 693 6.09 32.27 -3.94
C PHE A 693 5.04 31.78 -2.94
N GLU A 694 3.77 31.68 -3.33
CA GLU A 694 2.74 31.03 -2.52
C GLU A 694 3.08 29.55 -2.33
N GLY A 695 2.87 29.04 -1.12
CA GLY A 695 3.31 27.70 -0.75
C GLY A 695 2.58 27.14 0.46
N ILE A 696 2.76 25.84 0.66
CA ILE A 696 2.23 25.08 1.78
C ILE A 696 3.37 24.77 2.74
N ALA A 697 3.16 25.04 4.03
CA ALA A 697 4.02 24.58 5.10
C ALA A 697 3.44 23.27 5.68
N VAL A 698 4.30 22.28 5.90
CA VAL A 698 3.94 21.00 6.53
C VAL A 698 4.88 20.69 7.69
N SER A 699 4.30 20.33 8.82
CA SER A 699 5.00 19.85 10.02
C SER A 699 4.24 18.68 10.64
N ASN A 700 4.84 18.07 11.66
CA ASN A 700 4.22 17.01 12.44
C ASN A 700 4.59 17.16 13.92
N GLY A 701 3.81 16.50 14.79
CA GLY A 701 4.10 16.43 16.22
C GLY A 701 3.61 15.10 16.78
N ILE A 702 4.47 14.42 17.53
CA ILE A 702 4.13 13.15 18.17
C ILE A 702 4.88 13.01 19.50
N MET A 703 4.15 12.73 20.57
CA MET A 703 4.71 12.50 21.90
C MET A 703 3.94 11.41 22.66
N PRO A 704 4.13 10.12 22.32
CA PRO A 704 3.33 9.03 22.88
C PRO A 704 3.43 8.91 24.40
N LYS A 705 4.54 9.37 24.98
CA LYS A 705 4.82 9.30 26.42
C LYS A 705 3.95 10.24 27.25
N PHE A 706 3.45 11.34 26.67
CA PHE A 706 2.53 12.23 27.39
C PHE A 706 1.22 11.52 27.73
N GLY A 707 0.77 10.60 26.85
CA GLY A 707 -0.39 9.74 27.10
C GLY A 707 -0.29 8.87 28.35
N ASP A 708 0.92 8.61 28.87
CA ASP A 708 1.11 7.85 30.11
C ASP A 708 0.86 8.72 31.37
N ILE A 709 0.86 10.06 31.21
CA ILE A 709 0.55 11.08 32.24
C ILE A 709 -0.89 11.56 32.07
N ASP A 710 -1.27 11.99 30.87
CA ASP A 710 -2.65 12.29 30.49
C ASP A 710 -2.85 12.04 29.00
N ALA A 711 -3.95 11.38 28.67
CA ALA A 711 -4.32 11.10 27.28
C ALA A 711 -4.92 12.32 26.56
N TYR A 712 -5.32 13.35 27.32
CA TYR A 712 -5.72 14.67 26.82
C TYR A 712 -4.52 15.62 26.83
#